data_AF-A0A7V1INA6-F1
#
_entry.id   AF-A0A7V1INA6-F1
#
_cell.length_a   1.000
_cell.length_b   1.000
_cell.length_c   1.000
_cell.angle_alpha   90.00
_cell.angle_beta   90.00
_cell.angle_gamma   90.00
#
_symmetry.space_group_name_H-M   'P 1'
#
loop_
_entity.id
_entity.type
_entity.pdbx_description
1 polymer ?
#
loop_
_entity_poly.entity_id
_entity_poly.type
_entity_poly.pdbx_seq_one_letter_code
_entity_poly.pdbx_strand_id
1 'polypeptide(L)'
;MPRRPRASRRRRRPHRASKPRIRSGRRKGSVRNALPGSRFPRWSSTSPTSSIRRRGMERSSRPWISKSRRRRRCSASGSGKKCALRGISSSTNSSGSRRNGSPRDERMSTPLSQAEKTSILEALSSADEEVRRLAVEQLLLLPIHEAAEQLHECLGDSGWRVRKAAVERLVACGGQAPVQEMLLNSLADGENPGRRNSAFEALVGCGSRATARLIQELGNADPDVRKLVIDALAAIGDATARGPLAEVVEDPDPNVRAAATEALGVVGGEPEIERLTAIACDVEEEILVRLSGLRALIRLEADVRVARFSSALDDPLLCPAAFELLGYSQDPSALDVLLKALSRRGRSARHGAMGALLRQLGNRDDRAADDLRAEIRDVVRAIPGFIETLAGQIESADLGSRMVAVQFLGLLDDDRVVLPILLAGRDEAIEELADRTLETMGERVGRMLEHVWHDLEPDVEARACGLLGRVGGECADRLLAGALDSIDAEVRRRAARAVAEGGFFDRVPDLVRRLESAARHDDCESAEEIETVVSAIVQLADAAGKATSRIRERLIETLTGRLEGAPEPVRLAIGRVLARIGRAEDEATIALLLKDESPLVRREAVHALERFDLERMLETIRLCLADESAAVRIAAAKVLGGSRRASAMRELSVLMSDEDPRVVAVAVRSMGRLGRDVDGVTEEVSQRIEEAIRADPVVALAALDALREIGGSKAGEIACVALERPEADVVRAAVGSLGIHASRTELDGLVPLIAHPDWSVRAAVAEVLAARGHRKSLPALLRRLEVEDDAFVREAMLRSIGRLEG
;
A
#
# COMPACT_ATOMS: atom_id res chain seq x y z
N MET A 1 45.87 -19.52 -45.56
CA MET A 1 47.27 -19.04 -45.49
C MET A 1 47.27 -17.61 -44.93
N PRO A 2 48.27 -17.18 -44.14
CA PRO A 2 48.72 -17.76 -42.86
C PRO A 2 48.66 -16.70 -41.72
N ARG A 3 48.35 -17.09 -40.47
CA ARG A 3 49.27 -17.39 -39.34
C ARG A 3 50.06 -16.20 -38.76
N ARG A 4 49.71 -15.81 -37.51
CA ARG A 4 50.51 -15.87 -36.24
C ARG A 4 51.92 -15.20 -36.20
N PRO A 5 52.63 -15.08 -35.04
CA PRO A 5 52.26 -14.80 -33.64
C PRO A 5 53.38 -14.06 -32.81
N ARG A 6 53.23 -14.04 -31.45
CA ARG A 6 54.29 -14.08 -30.39
C ARG A 6 55.04 -12.75 -30.11
N ALA A 7 55.55 -12.44 -28.91
CA ALA A 7 55.63 -13.12 -27.61
C ALA A 7 56.18 -12.13 -26.54
N SER A 8 55.56 -12.17 -25.36
CA SER A 8 56.15 -12.28 -24.01
C SER A 8 57.63 -11.90 -23.75
N ARG A 9 57.87 -11.19 -22.63
CA ARG A 9 58.85 -11.62 -21.60
C ARG A 9 58.73 -10.85 -20.27
N ARG A 10 58.59 -11.65 -19.20
CA ARG A 10 58.80 -11.31 -17.78
C ARG A 10 60.29 -11.08 -17.45
N ARG A 11 60.57 -10.28 -16.41
CA ARG A 11 61.58 -10.49 -15.34
C ARG A 11 61.39 -9.38 -14.27
N ARG A 12 60.90 -9.70 -13.06
CA ARG A 12 61.58 -10.19 -11.81
C ARG A 12 61.87 -9.04 -10.82
N ARG A 13 61.37 -9.21 -9.58
CA ARG A 13 61.53 -8.39 -8.36
C ARG A 13 62.97 -8.40 -7.80
N PRO A 14 63.28 -7.60 -6.75
CA PRO A 14 63.24 -8.10 -5.35
C PRO A 14 62.71 -7.04 -4.33
N HIS A 15 61.77 -7.38 -3.42
CA HIS A 15 61.91 -7.79 -2.00
C HIS A 15 61.86 -6.69 -0.91
N ARG A 16 60.87 -6.86 0.01
CA ARG A 16 60.85 -6.67 1.50
C ARG A 16 61.10 -5.25 2.05
N ALA A 17 60.47 -4.75 3.12
CA ALA A 17 59.84 -5.36 4.30
C ALA A 17 58.83 -4.43 5.02
N SER A 18 57.77 -5.05 5.56
CA SER A 18 57.12 -4.91 6.89
C SER A 18 56.94 -3.56 7.62
N LYS A 19 55.66 -3.16 7.81
CA LYS A 19 54.87 -2.98 9.08
C LYS A 19 55.62 -2.75 10.42
N PRO A 20 55.03 -2.04 11.44
CA PRO A 20 53.67 -2.33 11.93
C PRO A 20 52.82 -1.18 12.57
N ARG A 21 51.53 -1.50 12.76
CA ARG A 21 50.58 -0.90 13.72
C ARG A 21 50.98 -1.27 15.16
N ILE A 22 50.63 -0.45 16.17
CA ILE A 22 50.10 -0.86 17.49
C ILE A 22 49.35 0.30 18.15
N ARG A 23 48.32 -0.06 18.93
CA ARG A 23 47.37 0.75 19.71
C ARG A 23 47.92 1.19 21.08
N SER A 24 47.21 2.19 21.64
CA SER A 24 46.75 2.35 23.04
C SER A 24 47.59 3.17 24.04
N GLY A 25 46.89 4.04 24.80
CA GLY A 25 47.17 4.25 26.23
C GLY A 25 47.34 5.68 26.77
N ARG A 26 46.24 6.33 27.19
CA ARG A 26 46.04 7.06 28.47
C ARG A 26 47.23 7.80 29.16
N ARG A 27 47.10 9.13 29.42
CA ARG A 27 46.74 9.78 30.74
C ARG A 27 47.17 11.28 30.86
N LYS A 28 46.20 12.08 31.35
CA LYS A 28 46.24 13.19 32.35
C LYS A 28 47.07 14.48 32.12
N GLY A 29 46.39 15.63 32.24
CA GLY A 29 46.86 16.76 33.09
C GLY A 29 46.52 18.21 32.69
N SER A 30 45.43 18.76 33.27
CA SER A 30 45.27 20.13 33.82
C SER A 30 45.21 21.38 32.90
N VAL A 31 44.03 21.97 32.62
CA VAL A 31 43.25 23.04 33.35
C VAL A 31 43.59 24.49 32.94
N ARG A 32 42.62 25.22 32.34
CA ARG A 32 42.05 26.52 32.81
C ARG A 32 40.91 27.06 31.90
N ASN A 33 39.69 27.05 32.46
CA ASN A 33 38.51 27.96 32.38
C ASN A 33 38.19 28.82 31.14
N ALA A 34 36.97 28.66 30.59
CA ALA A 34 35.87 29.66 30.60
C ALA A 34 34.56 29.13 29.96
N LEU A 35 33.47 29.11 30.77
CA LEU A 35 32.01 29.16 30.50
C LEU A 35 31.35 28.37 29.32
N PRO A 36 30.36 27.49 29.57
CA PRO A 36 29.43 27.01 28.55
C PRO A 36 28.04 27.68 28.66
N GLY A 37 27.62 28.33 27.57
CA GLY A 37 26.22 28.68 27.32
C GLY A 37 25.44 27.44 26.84
N SER A 38 24.22 27.31 27.35
CA SER A 38 23.24 26.27 27.01
C SER A 38 22.91 26.27 25.51
N ARG A 39 23.22 25.18 24.82
CA ARG A 39 22.70 24.88 23.47
C ARG A 39 21.63 23.79 23.60
N PHE A 40 20.37 24.17 23.49
CA PHE A 40 19.27 23.25 23.21
C PHE A 40 19.43 22.69 21.78
N PRO A 41 19.16 21.39 21.54
CA PRO A 41 19.09 20.88 20.18
C PRO A 41 17.82 21.42 19.51
N ARG A 42 17.99 22.03 18.34
CA ARG A 42 16.89 22.36 17.43
C ARG A 42 16.20 21.05 17.03
N TRP A 43 14.94 20.91 17.41
CA TRP A 43 14.06 19.88 16.85
C TRP A 43 13.73 20.29 15.41
N SER A 44 14.46 19.71 14.46
CA SER A 44 14.05 19.67 13.07
C SER A 44 12.78 18.82 12.99
N SER A 45 11.69 19.39 12.49
CA SER A 45 10.48 18.69 12.11
C SER A 45 10.74 17.80 10.89
N THR A 46 11.45 16.70 11.10
CA THR A 46 11.40 15.54 10.21
C THR A 46 10.18 14.71 10.60
N SER A 47 9.18 14.70 9.72
CA SER A 47 8.03 13.81 9.76
C SER A 47 8.47 12.35 9.95
N PRO A 48 7.81 11.55 10.82
CA PRO A 48 7.99 10.11 10.78
C PRO A 48 7.04 9.51 9.76
N THR A 49 7.58 9.09 8.62
CA THR A 49 7.00 8.00 7.83
C THR A 49 7.12 6.70 8.62
N SER A 50 6.00 6.04 8.91
CA SER A 50 5.97 4.59 9.17
C SER A 50 4.69 3.94 8.64
N SER A 51 4.89 3.12 7.60
CA SER A 51 4.20 1.87 7.27
C SER A 51 2.66 1.84 7.26
N ILE A 52 2.11 2.01 6.06
CA ILE A 52 0.78 1.50 5.67
C ILE A 52 0.90 -0.01 5.38
N ARG A 53 0.07 -0.83 6.03
CA ARG A 53 -0.42 -2.09 5.44
C ARG A 53 -1.78 -1.82 4.79
N ARG A 54 -1.82 -2.05 3.47
CA ARG A 54 -2.97 -1.94 2.57
C ARG A 54 -4.17 -2.78 3.03
N ARG A 55 -5.37 -2.19 3.00
CA ARG A 55 -6.59 -2.78 2.40
C ARG A 55 -7.41 -1.66 1.76
N GLY A 56 -7.61 -1.78 0.46
CA GLY A 56 -8.26 -0.77 -0.37
C GLY A 56 -9.78 -0.76 -0.25
N MET A 57 -10.36 0.37 -0.63
CA MET A 57 -11.59 0.41 -1.39
C MET A 57 -11.56 1.66 -2.27
N GLU A 58 -11.51 1.41 -3.57
CA GLU A 58 -11.69 2.35 -4.66
C GLU A 58 -12.95 3.19 -4.42
N ARG A 59 -12.86 4.51 -4.69
CA ARG A 59 -13.94 5.21 -5.40
C ARG A 59 -13.35 6.30 -6.28
N SER A 60 -13.61 6.08 -7.56
CA SER A 60 -13.34 6.91 -8.73
C SER A 60 -13.96 8.30 -8.63
N SER A 61 -13.23 9.29 -9.13
CA SER A 61 -13.73 10.62 -9.47
C SER A 61 -13.73 10.77 -10.98
N ARG A 62 -14.91 10.87 -11.61
CA ARG A 62 -15.19 11.45 -12.94
C ARG A 62 -16.67 11.90 -12.95
N PRO A 63 -17.06 12.89 -13.78
CA PRO A 63 -17.57 14.20 -13.31
C PRO A 63 -19.09 14.31 -13.20
N TRP A 64 -19.55 15.25 -12.38
CA TRP A 64 -20.96 15.54 -12.13
C TRP A 64 -21.61 16.34 -13.28
N ILE A 65 -22.64 15.74 -13.89
CA ILE A 65 -23.66 16.42 -14.70
C ILE A 65 -24.92 16.62 -13.84
N SER A 66 -25.48 17.83 -13.94
CA SER A 66 -26.69 18.34 -13.30
C SER A 66 -27.92 17.41 -13.34
N LYS A 67 -28.74 17.38 -12.27
CA LYS A 67 -30.16 17.84 -12.26
C LYS A 67 -30.96 17.45 -11.01
N SER A 68 -31.58 18.49 -10.43
CA SER A 68 -32.92 18.58 -9.82
C SER A 68 -33.44 17.51 -8.86
N ARG A 69 -33.71 17.98 -7.63
CA ARG A 69 -34.66 17.46 -6.64
C ARG A 69 -36.02 17.07 -7.25
N ARG A 70 -36.55 15.90 -6.86
CA ARG A 70 -37.97 15.74 -6.50
C ARG A 70 -38.15 14.59 -5.50
N ARG A 71 -38.70 14.95 -4.34
CA ARG A 71 -39.21 14.05 -3.30
C ARG A 71 -40.36 13.21 -3.87
N ARG A 72 -40.42 11.92 -3.52
CA ARG A 72 -41.67 11.20 -3.21
C ARG A 72 -41.43 10.09 -2.19
N ARG A 73 -42.40 9.99 -1.28
CA ARG A 73 -42.51 9.13 -0.11
C ARG A 73 -43.00 7.72 -0.47
N CYS A 74 -42.94 6.85 0.55
CA CYS A 74 -43.66 5.60 0.77
C CYS A 74 -42.90 4.35 0.31
N SER A 75 -42.88 3.21 1.01
CA SER A 75 -43.29 2.82 2.38
C SER A 75 -43.11 1.30 2.45
N ALA A 76 -42.61 0.77 3.57
CA ALA A 76 -42.72 -0.64 4.01
C ALA A 76 -42.05 -1.70 3.10
N SER A 77 -41.48 -2.81 3.53
CA SER A 77 -41.52 -3.59 4.78
C SER A 77 -40.45 -4.68 4.68
N GLY A 78 -39.98 -5.20 5.82
CA GLY A 78 -39.58 -6.61 5.90
C GLY A 78 -38.08 -6.90 6.03
N SER A 79 -37.63 -6.96 7.29
CA SER A 79 -36.72 -7.96 7.87
C SER A 79 -35.45 -8.39 7.09
N GLY A 80 -34.29 -8.11 7.67
CA GLY A 80 -33.05 -8.80 7.29
C GLY A 80 -31.79 -8.22 7.90
N LYS A 81 -31.53 -8.59 9.16
CA LYS A 81 -30.27 -8.50 9.92
C LYS A 81 -29.01 -8.16 9.09
N LYS A 82 -28.25 -7.13 9.51
CA LYS A 82 -26.79 -7.21 9.68
C LYS A 82 -26.22 -6.03 10.45
N CYS A 83 -25.20 -6.37 11.23
CA CYS A 83 -24.62 -5.65 12.34
C CYS A 83 -24.11 -4.25 12.01
N ALA A 84 -24.42 -3.33 12.91
CA ALA A 84 -23.76 -2.05 13.07
C ALA A 84 -22.50 -2.20 13.92
N LEU A 85 -21.41 -1.58 13.49
CA LEU A 85 -20.33 -1.12 14.36
C LEU A 85 -20.10 0.35 14.01
N ARG A 86 -20.74 1.24 14.79
CA ARG A 86 -20.26 2.60 15.04
C ARG A 86 -20.64 2.98 16.46
N GLY A 87 -19.62 3.51 17.14
CA GLY A 87 -19.65 4.59 18.12
C GLY A 87 -20.83 4.67 19.06
N ILE A 88 -20.54 4.49 20.35
CA ILE A 88 -21.37 5.08 21.41
C ILE A 88 -20.53 6.17 22.08
N SER A 89 -20.80 7.39 21.60
CA SER A 89 -20.78 8.61 22.37
C SER A 89 -21.66 8.46 23.62
N SER A 90 -21.13 8.93 24.74
CA SER A 90 -21.86 9.19 25.98
C SER A 90 -22.97 10.23 25.79
N SER A 91 -24.19 9.89 26.18
CA SER A 91 -25.22 10.88 26.54
C SER A 91 -25.99 10.39 27.76
N THR A 92 -25.90 11.20 28.82
CA THR A 92 -26.64 11.15 30.08
C THR A 92 -28.11 11.60 29.87
N ASN A 93 -29.08 10.89 30.44
CA ASN A 93 -30.00 11.45 31.46
C ASN A 93 -31.09 10.47 31.94
N SER A 94 -31.12 10.33 33.27
CA SER A 94 -32.26 10.27 34.20
C SER A 94 -33.63 9.70 33.75
N SER A 95 -34.08 8.64 34.45
CA SER A 95 -35.11 8.73 35.52
C SER A 95 -35.78 7.36 35.80
N GLY A 96 -36.01 7.05 37.08
CA GLY A 96 -37.17 6.24 37.50
C GLY A 96 -36.96 4.79 38.01
N SER A 97 -36.66 4.67 39.30
CA SER A 97 -37.40 3.82 40.26
C SER A 97 -37.26 2.26 40.27
N ARG A 98 -36.65 1.82 41.39
CA ARG A 98 -36.96 0.64 42.27
C ARG A 98 -36.44 -0.77 41.92
N ARG A 99 -35.37 -1.10 42.66
CA ARG A 99 -35.11 -2.30 43.50
C ARG A 99 -35.60 -3.67 42.99
N ASN A 100 -34.63 -4.53 42.68
CA ASN A 100 -34.46 -5.81 43.38
C ASN A 100 -33.00 -6.26 43.30
N GLY A 101 -32.41 -6.61 44.44
CA GLY A 101 -31.01 -6.96 44.58
C GLY A 101 -30.70 -8.38 44.11
N SER A 102 -29.56 -8.56 43.46
CA SER A 102 -28.74 -9.78 43.47
C SER A 102 -27.28 -9.38 43.21
N PRO A 103 -26.30 -9.95 43.92
CA PRO A 103 -24.95 -9.41 43.98
C PRO A 103 -24.12 -9.92 42.81
N ARG A 104 -23.43 -9.04 42.09
CA ARG A 104 -22.29 -9.39 41.22
C ARG A 104 -21.61 -8.11 40.72
N ASP A 105 -20.73 -7.57 41.56
CA ASP A 105 -19.39 -7.13 41.12
C ASP A 105 -18.43 -7.07 42.32
N GLU A 106 -18.49 -8.11 43.16
CA GLU A 106 -17.36 -8.54 43.98
C GLU A 106 -16.71 -9.74 43.29
N ARG A 107 -16.06 -9.53 42.14
CA ARG A 107 -14.88 -10.34 41.83
C ARG A 107 -13.72 -9.64 42.48
N MET A 108 -13.52 -9.99 43.75
CA MET A 108 -12.36 -9.64 44.53
C MET A 108 -11.10 -9.90 43.69
N SER A 109 -10.38 -8.83 43.37
CA SER A 109 -8.93 -8.94 43.24
C SER A 109 -8.45 -9.43 44.59
N THR A 110 -7.91 -10.64 44.67
CA THR A 110 -7.13 -11.02 45.85
C THR A 110 -6.09 -9.93 46.05
N PRO A 111 -6.07 -9.22 47.18
CA PRO A 111 -5.04 -8.21 47.42
C PRO A 111 -3.71 -8.92 47.30
N LEU A 112 -2.84 -8.39 46.44
CA LEU A 112 -1.48 -8.90 46.28
C LEU A 112 -0.88 -9.14 47.66
N SER A 113 -0.35 -10.34 47.88
CA SER A 113 0.38 -10.65 49.09
C SER A 113 1.55 -9.68 49.23
N GLN A 114 1.96 -9.41 50.48
CA GLN A 114 3.10 -8.52 50.72
C GLN A 114 4.37 -8.99 49.98
N ALA A 115 4.53 -10.31 49.81
CA ALA A 115 5.64 -10.88 49.05
C ALA A 115 5.55 -10.55 47.53
N GLU A 116 4.37 -10.64 46.92
CA GLU A 116 4.16 -10.27 45.52
C GLU A 116 4.37 -8.76 45.30
N LYS A 117 3.90 -7.92 46.23
CA LYS A 117 4.15 -6.47 46.19
C LYS A 117 5.64 -6.16 46.23
N THR A 118 6.37 -6.73 47.20
CA THR A 118 7.83 -6.54 47.32
C THR A 118 8.55 -7.04 46.07
N SER A 119 8.14 -8.18 45.51
CA SER A 119 8.74 -8.74 44.30
C SER A 119 8.57 -7.81 43.08
N ILE A 120 7.40 -7.17 42.91
CA ILE A 120 7.18 -6.19 41.83
C ILE A 120 8.09 -4.98 42.02
N LEU A 121 8.19 -4.45 43.25
CA LEU A 121 9.03 -3.28 43.55
C LEU A 121 10.53 -3.56 43.37
N GLU A 122 11.00 -4.75 43.77
CA GLU A 122 12.38 -5.18 43.54
C GLU A 122 12.68 -5.34 42.04
N ALA A 123 11.73 -5.87 41.26
CA ALA A 123 11.87 -6.07 39.83
C ALA A 123 11.99 -4.75 39.05
N LEU A 124 11.44 -3.63 39.56
CA LEU A 124 11.64 -2.29 38.99
C LEU A 124 13.09 -1.81 39.06
N SER A 125 13.91 -2.35 39.97
CA SER A 125 15.34 -2.02 40.10
C SER A 125 16.26 -3.03 39.38
N SER A 126 15.70 -3.95 38.60
CA SER A 126 16.48 -4.97 37.88
C SER A 126 17.44 -4.36 36.86
N ALA A 127 18.61 -4.97 36.68
CA ALA A 127 19.54 -4.58 35.60
C ALA A 127 18.98 -4.87 34.19
N ASP A 128 18.04 -5.82 34.08
CA ASP A 128 17.42 -6.22 32.81
C ASP A 128 16.24 -5.29 32.45
N GLU A 129 16.30 -4.67 31.27
CA GLU A 129 15.26 -3.78 30.72
C GLU A 129 13.90 -4.48 30.63
N GLU A 130 13.87 -5.76 30.24
CA GLU A 130 12.63 -6.49 30.01
C GLU A 130 11.95 -6.85 31.33
N VAL A 131 12.74 -7.18 32.35
CA VAL A 131 12.23 -7.43 33.72
C VAL A 131 11.64 -6.15 34.31
N ARG A 132 12.30 -5.01 34.15
CA ARG A 132 11.75 -3.71 34.58
C ARG A 132 10.46 -3.36 33.84
N ARG A 133 10.41 -3.60 32.52
CA ARG A 133 9.22 -3.34 31.69
C ARG A 133 8.02 -4.19 32.15
N LEU A 134 8.22 -5.48 32.37
CA LEU A 134 7.18 -6.39 32.89
C LEU A 134 6.73 -6.01 34.30
N ALA A 135 7.66 -5.57 35.15
CA ALA A 135 7.33 -5.06 36.49
C ALA A 135 6.43 -3.82 36.40
N VAL A 136 6.70 -2.89 35.47
CA VAL A 136 5.83 -1.73 35.20
C VAL A 136 4.43 -2.15 34.75
N GLU A 137 4.30 -3.20 33.92
CA GLU A 137 2.98 -3.75 33.57
C GLU A 137 2.26 -4.31 34.81
N GLN A 138 2.97 -5.01 35.68
CA GLN A 138 2.41 -5.59 36.90
C GLN A 138 1.98 -4.54 37.95
N LEU A 139 2.50 -3.31 37.89
CA LEU A 139 2.01 -2.19 38.71
C LEU A 139 0.52 -1.89 38.51
N LEU A 140 -0.12 -2.42 37.45
CA LEU A 140 -1.57 -2.31 37.26
C LEU A 140 -2.39 -2.98 38.36
N LEU A 141 -1.79 -3.96 39.04
CA LEU A 141 -2.41 -4.75 40.10
C LEU A 141 -2.39 -4.02 41.45
N LEU A 142 -1.66 -2.90 41.55
CA LEU A 142 -1.62 -2.06 42.74
C LEU A 142 -2.60 -0.88 42.64
N PRO A 143 -3.14 -0.40 43.78
CA PRO A 143 -3.86 0.87 43.81
C PRO A 143 -3.00 2.01 43.28
N ILE A 144 -3.62 2.93 42.53
CA ILE A 144 -2.90 4.02 41.85
C ILE A 144 -2.10 4.92 42.78
N HIS A 145 -2.57 5.16 44.02
CA HIS A 145 -1.81 5.94 45.00
C HIS A 145 -0.54 5.20 45.49
N GLU A 146 -0.51 3.87 45.44
CA GLU A 146 0.67 3.05 45.74
C GLU A 146 1.59 2.84 44.53
N ALA A 147 1.08 3.00 43.30
CA ALA A 147 1.85 2.78 42.07
C ALA A 147 2.36 4.09 41.43
N ALA A 148 1.77 5.23 41.79
CA ALA A 148 1.99 6.53 41.19
C ALA A 148 3.46 6.99 41.26
N GLU A 149 4.08 6.91 42.43
CA GLU A 149 5.47 7.36 42.64
C GLU A 149 6.47 6.51 41.83
N GLN A 150 6.22 5.21 41.77
CA GLN A 150 7.03 4.20 41.11
C GLN A 150 6.92 4.34 39.59
N LEU A 151 5.71 4.58 39.09
CA LEU A 151 5.49 4.90 37.68
C LEU A 151 6.18 6.21 37.29
N HIS A 152 6.19 7.22 38.18
CA HIS A 152 6.90 8.47 37.96
C HIS A 152 8.43 8.30 37.94
N GLU A 153 8.99 7.47 38.81
CA GLU A 153 10.40 7.10 38.74
C GLU A 153 10.73 6.43 37.40
N CYS A 154 9.87 5.52 36.94
CA CYS A 154 10.01 4.79 35.67
C CYS A 154 9.91 5.68 34.42
N LEU A 155 9.30 6.86 34.50
CA LEU A 155 9.36 7.86 33.41
C LEU A 155 10.81 8.31 33.14
N GLY A 156 11.68 8.24 34.15
CA GLY A 156 13.10 8.56 34.04
C GLY A 156 14.00 7.37 33.69
N ASP A 157 13.46 6.19 33.41
CA ASP A 157 14.25 4.97 33.17
C ASP A 157 15.18 5.11 31.95
N SER A 158 16.34 4.46 32.00
CA SER A 158 17.29 4.40 30.89
C SER A 158 16.71 3.74 29.61
N GLY A 159 15.87 2.72 29.78
CA GLY A 159 15.23 1.95 28.71
C GLY A 159 13.96 2.61 28.20
N TRP A 160 13.91 2.89 26.89
CA TRP A 160 12.76 3.57 26.27
C TRP A 160 11.46 2.75 26.36
N ARG A 161 11.55 1.41 26.37
CA ARG A 161 10.37 0.54 26.53
C ARG A 161 9.74 0.63 27.91
N VAL A 162 10.57 0.75 28.95
CA VAL A 162 10.12 0.92 30.33
C VAL A 162 9.40 2.25 30.48
N ARG A 163 9.98 3.34 29.95
CA ARG A 163 9.34 4.66 29.91
C ARG A 163 7.99 4.62 29.19
N LYS A 164 7.92 3.98 28.02
CA LYS A 164 6.67 3.83 27.27
C LYS A 164 5.59 3.09 28.06
N ALA A 165 5.94 1.98 28.71
CA ALA A 165 5.00 1.24 29.56
C ALA A 165 4.48 2.09 30.73
N ALA A 166 5.35 2.90 31.35
CA ALA A 166 4.97 3.82 32.41
C ALA A 166 4.02 4.92 31.91
N VAL A 167 4.29 5.50 30.73
CA VAL A 167 3.41 6.48 30.07
C VAL A 167 2.03 5.90 29.81
N GLU A 168 1.95 4.73 29.16
CA GLU A 168 0.67 4.07 28.85
C GLU A 168 -0.17 3.84 30.12
N ARG A 169 0.49 3.46 31.23
CA ARG A 169 -0.19 3.25 32.50
C ARG A 169 -0.68 4.55 33.14
N LEU A 170 0.14 5.60 33.14
CA LEU A 170 -0.24 6.91 33.68
C LEU A 170 -1.36 7.55 32.87
N VAL A 171 -1.39 7.37 31.54
CA VAL A 171 -2.49 7.84 30.67
C VAL A 171 -3.82 7.21 31.04
N ALA A 172 -3.83 5.91 31.36
CA ALA A 172 -5.03 5.22 31.82
C ALA A 172 -5.57 5.80 33.14
N CYS A 173 -4.69 6.29 34.00
CA CYS A 173 -5.01 6.89 35.30
C CYS A 173 -5.12 8.42 35.28
N GLY A 174 -4.88 9.04 34.12
CA GLY A 174 -4.66 10.48 33.96
C GLY A 174 -5.82 11.43 34.24
N GLY A 175 -6.96 10.93 34.74
CA GLY A 175 -8.07 11.75 35.22
C GLY A 175 -7.94 12.17 36.70
N GLN A 176 -6.91 11.71 37.40
CA GLN A 176 -6.72 11.98 38.83
C GLN A 176 -5.79 13.17 39.06
N ALA A 177 -6.24 14.14 39.86
CA ALA A 177 -5.49 15.37 40.15
C ALA A 177 -4.06 15.13 40.66
N PRO A 178 -3.79 14.17 41.58
CA PRO A 178 -2.41 13.94 42.07
C PRO A 178 -1.47 13.44 40.97
N VAL A 179 -1.97 12.62 40.03
CA VAL A 179 -1.18 12.12 38.91
C VAL A 179 -0.86 13.25 37.93
N GLN A 180 -1.83 14.13 37.68
CA GLN A 180 -1.63 15.30 36.80
C GLN A 180 -0.62 16.28 37.40
N GLU A 181 -0.69 16.59 38.69
CA GLU A 181 0.24 17.49 39.37
C GLU A 181 1.68 16.98 39.34
N MET A 182 1.86 15.68 39.59
CA MET A 182 3.15 15.01 39.51
C MET A 182 3.74 15.03 38.08
N LEU A 183 2.91 14.79 37.05
CA LEU A 183 3.33 14.87 35.66
C LEU A 183 3.72 16.31 35.27
N LEU A 184 3.00 17.32 35.75
CA LEU A 184 3.32 18.73 35.51
C LEU A 184 4.65 19.12 36.16
N ASN A 185 4.87 18.73 37.42
CA ASN A 185 6.15 18.94 38.10
C ASN A 185 7.32 18.28 37.36
N SER A 186 7.06 17.15 36.69
CA SER A 186 8.07 16.45 35.88
C SER A 186 8.49 17.21 34.62
N LEU A 187 7.67 18.16 34.12
CA LEU A 187 8.05 19.01 32.99
C LEU A 187 9.19 19.97 33.36
N ALA A 188 9.26 20.37 34.63
CA ALA A 188 10.31 21.21 35.19
C ALA A 188 11.58 20.43 35.57
N ASP A 189 11.62 19.10 35.38
CA ASP A 189 12.80 18.30 35.70
C ASP A 189 13.94 18.59 34.70
N GLY A 190 14.89 19.42 35.15
CA GLY A 190 16.13 19.81 34.46
C GLY A 190 17.16 18.69 34.32
N GLU A 191 17.13 17.70 35.21
CA GLU A 191 18.20 16.72 35.37
C GLU A 191 17.94 15.46 34.54
N ASN A 192 16.68 15.16 34.20
CA ASN A 192 16.31 13.99 33.41
C ASN A 192 15.45 14.34 32.17
N PRO A 193 16.07 14.57 30.99
CA PRO A 193 15.35 14.83 29.75
C PRO A 193 14.39 13.69 29.33
N GLY A 194 14.71 12.44 29.68
CA GLY A 194 13.86 11.28 29.39
C GLY A 194 12.55 11.31 30.18
N ARG A 195 12.63 11.70 31.46
CA ARG A 195 11.45 11.89 32.32
C ARG A 195 10.55 13.00 31.81
N ARG A 196 11.15 14.14 31.45
CA ARG A 196 10.42 15.30 30.89
C ARG A 196 9.62 14.92 29.65
N ASN A 197 10.27 14.26 28.68
CA ASN A 197 9.60 13.85 27.43
C ASN A 197 8.48 12.83 27.70
N SER A 198 8.72 11.87 28.60
CA SER A 198 7.71 10.86 28.95
C SER A 198 6.53 11.49 29.71
N ALA A 199 6.79 12.47 30.58
CA ALA A 199 5.74 13.22 31.26
C ALA A 199 4.91 14.06 30.28
N PHE A 200 5.56 14.71 29.31
CA PHE A 200 4.89 15.39 28.20
C PHE A 200 3.99 14.43 27.41
N GLU A 201 4.51 13.28 26.98
CA GLU A 201 3.75 12.25 26.27
C GLU A 201 2.55 11.76 27.09
N ALA A 202 2.74 11.55 28.39
CA ALA A 202 1.66 11.15 29.30
C ALA A 202 0.57 12.22 29.41
N LEU A 203 0.95 13.50 29.57
CA LEU A 203 -0.01 14.62 29.63
C LEU A 203 -0.80 14.77 28.33
N VAL A 204 -0.14 14.68 27.18
CA VAL A 204 -0.81 14.70 25.86
C VAL A 204 -1.75 13.50 25.71
N GLY A 205 -1.30 12.30 26.10
CA GLY A 205 -2.13 11.08 26.09
C GLY A 205 -3.35 11.16 27.02
N CYS A 206 -3.30 11.98 28.09
CA CYS A 206 -4.45 12.23 28.94
C CYS A 206 -5.58 13.00 28.23
N GLY A 207 -5.25 13.77 27.19
CA GLY A 207 -6.17 14.56 26.38
C GLY A 207 -6.80 15.73 27.15
N SER A 208 -8.06 16.06 26.83
CA SER A 208 -8.81 17.17 27.44
C SER A 208 -8.87 17.12 28.97
N ARG A 209 -8.76 15.93 29.57
CA ARG A 209 -8.70 15.74 31.04
C ARG A 209 -7.55 16.49 31.70
N ALA A 210 -6.43 16.70 31.00
CA ALA A 210 -5.28 17.44 31.51
C ALA A 210 -5.33 18.94 31.19
N THR A 211 -6.23 19.37 30.29
CA THR A 211 -6.23 20.74 29.75
C THR A 211 -6.46 21.80 30.81
N ALA A 212 -7.43 21.61 31.71
CA ALA A 212 -7.71 22.58 32.77
C ALA A 212 -6.51 22.81 33.71
N ARG A 213 -5.72 21.75 33.98
CA ARG A 213 -4.52 21.86 34.81
C ARG A 213 -3.33 22.44 34.06
N LEU A 214 -3.15 22.07 32.80
CA LEU A 214 -2.15 22.70 31.93
C LEU A 214 -2.39 24.21 31.79
N ILE A 215 -3.65 24.64 31.65
CA ILE A 215 -4.00 26.07 31.63
C ILE A 215 -3.54 26.79 32.90
N GLN A 216 -3.63 26.16 34.08
CA GLN A 216 -3.18 26.77 35.34
C GLN A 216 -1.65 26.93 35.41
N GLU A 217 -0.90 26.08 34.72
CA GLU A 217 0.57 26.15 34.63
C GLU A 217 1.09 27.12 33.57
N LEU A 218 0.22 27.78 32.79
CA LEU A 218 0.62 28.85 31.87
C LEU A 218 1.25 30.05 32.59
N GLY A 219 1.02 30.21 33.90
CA GLY A 219 1.63 31.26 34.73
C GLY A 219 2.94 30.85 35.41
N ASN A 220 3.55 29.72 35.04
CA ASN A 220 4.77 29.22 35.70
C ASN A 220 5.93 30.22 35.56
N ALA A 221 6.75 30.36 36.61
CA ALA A 221 7.87 31.30 36.61
C ALA A 221 8.94 30.96 35.57
N ASP A 222 9.13 29.66 35.27
CA ASP A 222 10.11 29.19 34.29
C ASP A 222 9.54 29.26 32.85
N PRO A 223 10.13 30.07 31.95
CA PRO A 223 9.68 30.16 30.56
C PRO A 223 9.80 28.85 29.78
N ASP A 224 10.77 27.98 30.10
CA ASP A 224 10.91 26.70 29.42
C ASP A 224 9.74 25.75 29.77
N VAL A 225 9.28 25.81 31.03
CA VAL A 225 8.10 25.06 31.48
C VAL A 225 6.84 25.61 30.84
N ARG A 226 6.65 26.94 30.79
CA ARG A 226 5.51 27.56 30.10
C ARG A 226 5.44 27.12 28.64
N LYS A 227 6.57 27.13 27.94
CA LYS A 227 6.66 26.67 26.55
C LYS A 227 6.24 25.20 26.40
N LEU A 228 6.73 24.30 27.25
CA LEU A 228 6.36 22.88 27.21
C LEU A 228 4.87 22.66 27.50
N VAL A 229 4.30 23.44 28.42
CA VAL A 229 2.86 23.43 28.70
C VAL A 229 2.07 23.87 27.47
N ILE A 230 2.49 24.92 26.78
CA ILE A 230 1.88 25.38 25.53
C ILE A 230 1.97 24.30 24.43
N ASP A 231 3.15 23.69 24.26
CA ASP A 231 3.36 22.61 23.28
C ASP A 231 2.43 21.41 23.59
N ALA A 232 2.21 21.10 24.87
CA ALA A 232 1.31 20.03 25.29
C ALA A 232 -0.17 20.39 25.01
N LEU A 233 -0.57 21.64 25.30
CA LEU A 233 -1.91 22.15 24.98
C LEU A 233 -2.17 22.13 23.47
N ALA A 234 -1.19 22.53 22.66
CA ALA A 234 -1.27 22.48 21.20
C ALA A 234 -1.41 21.03 20.70
N ALA A 235 -0.63 20.10 21.24
CA ALA A 235 -0.72 18.68 20.89
C ALA A 235 -2.04 18.02 21.31
N ILE A 236 -2.65 18.47 22.42
CA ILE A 236 -3.99 18.04 22.84
C ILE A 236 -5.07 18.61 21.92
N GLY A 237 -4.95 19.88 21.51
CA GLY A 237 -5.89 20.54 20.60
C GLY A 237 -7.27 20.85 21.21
N ASP A 238 -7.37 20.94 22.55
CA ASP A 238 -8.63 21.27 23.22
C ASP A 238 -8.94 22.78 23.11
N ALA A 239 -10.10 23.10 22.54
CA ALA A 239 -10.57 24.48 22.32
C ALA A 239 -10.70 25.32 23.60
N THR A 240 -10.81 24.69 24.77
CA THR A 240 -10.87 25.41 26.06
C THR A 240 -9.56 26.14 26.39
N ALA A 241 -8.42 25.71 25.83
CA ALA A 241 -7.13 26.37 25.99
C ALA A 241 -7.00 27.67 25.18
N ARG A 242 -7.91 27.94 24.25
CA ARG A 242 -7.80 29.04 23.31
C ARG A 242 -7.71 30.42 23.97
N GLY A 243 -8.65 30.74 24.86
CA GLY A 243 -8.67 32.03 25.56
C GLY A 243 -7.38 32.24 26.38
N PRO A 244 -7.00 31.29 27.24
CA PRO A 244 -5.74 31.35 27.97
C PRO A 244 -4.50 31.50 27.07
N LEU A 245 -4.41 30.74 25.97
CA LEU A 245 -3.29 30.87 25.03
C LEU A 245 -3.25 32.26 24.36
N ALA A 246 -4.40 32.89 24.13
CA ALA A 246 -4.48 34.23 23.55
C ALA A 246 -3.93 35.32 24.48
N GLU A 247 -3.97 35.10 25.81
CA GLU A 247 -3.33 36.00 26.79
C GLU A 247 -1.80 35.80 26.82
N VAL A 248 -1.33 34.57 26.66
CA VAL A 248 0.11 34.22 26.69
C VAL A 248 0.87 34.70 25.44
N VAL A 249 0.16 35.12 24.39
CA VAL A 249 0.79 35.81 23.26
C VAL A 249 1.49 37.10 23.68
N GLU A 250 1.16 37.70 24.83
CA GLU A 250 1.82 38.91 25.35
C GLU A 250 2.92 38.59 26.38
N ASP A 251 3.35 37.32 26.49
CA ASP A 251 4.39 36.89 27.45
C ASP A 251 5.71 37.65 27.25
N PRO A 252 6.43 38.01 28.34
CA PRO A 252 7.72 38.69 28.22
C PRO A 252 8.77 37.89 27.43
N ASP A 253 8.72 36.55 27.48
CA ASP A 253 9.67 35.70 26.75
C ASP A 253 9.22 35.47 25.29
N PRO A 254 10.05 35.81 24.29
CA PRO A 254 9.68 35.67 22.88
C PRO A 254 9.50 34.23 22.42
N ASN A 255 10.17 33.24 23.04
CA ASN A 255 9.96 31.83 22.69
C ASN A 255 8.60 31.34 23.18
N VAL A 256 8.16 31.83 24.34
CA VAL A 256 6.82 31.56 24.88
C VAL A 256 5.76 32.20 23.99
N ARG A 257 5.94 33.47 23.58
CA ARG A 257 5.04 34.13 22.60
C ARG A 257 4.96 33.36 21.28
N ALA A 258 6.10 32.94 20.73
CA ALA A 258 6.14 32.18 19.48
C ALA A 258 5.41 30.83 19.60
N ALA A 259 5.59 30.12 20.70
CA ALA A 259 4.88 28.86 20.98
C ALA A 259 3.37 29.08 21.15
N ALA A 260 2.96 30.12 21.90
CA ALA A 260 1.55 30.46 22.09
C ALA A 260 0.89 30.81 20.75
N THR A 261 1.58 31.59 19.92
CA THR A 261 1.12 31.97 18.58
C THR A 261 0.92 30.75 17.67
N GLU A 262 1.86 29.80 17.66
CA GLU A 262 1.72 28.55 16.90
C GLU A 262 0.60 27.66 17.45
N ALA A 263 0.49 27.55 18.78
CA ALA A 263 -0.56 26.80 19.45
C ALA A 263 -1.97 27.32 19.13
N LEU A 264 -2.15 28.65 19.04
CA LEU A 264 -3.41 29.26 18.61
C LEU A 264 -3.78 28.86 17.18
N GLY A 265 -2.80 28.72 16.28
CA GLY A 265 -3.03 28.19 14.94
C GLY A 265 -3.49 26.73 14.91
N VAL A 266 -3.10 25.93 15.90
CA VAL A 266 -3.49 24.52 16.03
C VAL A 266 -4.87 24.37 16.67
N VAL A 267 -5.12 25.07 17.78
CA VAL A 267 -6.40 25.03 18.51
C VAL A 267 -7.51 25.72 17.70
N GLY A 268 -7.14 26.77 16.97
CA GLY A 268 -7.91 27.34 15.87
C GLY A 268 -9.16 28.17 16.22
N GLY A 269 -9.72 28.74 15.15
CA GLY A 269 -11.04 29.36 15.05
C GLY A 269 -11.05 30.87 14.80
N GLU A 270 -12.20 31.37 14.33
CA GLU A 270 -12.35 32.61 13.55
C GLU A 270 -11.81 33.91 14.21
N PRO A 271 -12.01 34.18 15.52
CA PRO A 271 -11.44 35.37 16.18
C PRO A 271 -9.90 35.51 16.16
N GLU A 272 -9.13 34.43 15.90
CA GLU A 272 -7.67 34.51 15.98
C GLU A 272 -7.01 35.01 14.69
N ILE A 273 -7.72 35.02 13.55
CA ILE A 273 -7.11 35.46 12.28
C ILE A 273 -6.62 36.91 12.38
N GLU A 274 -7.41 37.81 12.96
CA GLU A 274 -7.01 39.23 13.10
C GLU A 274 -5.84 39.38 14.08
N ARG A 275 -5.86 38.62 15.19
CA ARG A 275 -4.77 38.63 16.18
C ARG A 275 -3.46 38.12 15.58
N LEU A 276 -3.50 36.96 14.93
CA LEU A 276 -2.33 36.38 14.27
C LEU A 276 -1.83 37.27 13.11
N THR A 277 -2.75 37.96 12.41
CA THR A 277 -2.40 38.96 11.40
C THR A 277 -1.66 40.14 12.01
N ALA A 278 -2.12 40.66 13.15
CA ALA A 278 -1.44 41.75 13.86
C ALA A 278 -0.02 41.33 14.27
N ILE A 279 0.15 40.15 14.87
CA ILE A 279 1.46 39.60 15.28
C ILE A 279 2.38 39.45 14.07
N ALA A 280 1.91 38.84 12.98
CA ALA A 280 2.73 38.60 11.79
C ALA A 280 3.23 39.91 11.13
N CYS A 281 2.45 40.98 11.25
CA CYS A 281 2.73 42.27 10.59
C CYS A 281 3.44 43.28 11.50
N ASP A 282 3.49 43.05 12.82
CA ASP A 282 4.16 43.94 13.76
C ASP A 282 5.67 43.98 13.49
N VAL A 283 6.18 45.18 13.18
CA VAL A 283 7.59 45.38 12.83
C VAL A 283 8.50 45.44 14.06
N GLU A 284 7.94 45.73 15.24
CA GLU A 284 8.67 45.78 16.51
C GLU A 284 8.75 44.40 17.18
N GLU A 285 7.96 43.42 16.69
CA GLU A 285 7.98 42.06 17.20
C GLU A 285 9.15 41.23 16.63
N GLU A 286 9.62 40.27 17.42
CA GLU A 286 10.70 39.36 17.09
C GLU A 286 10.37 38.51 15.86
N ILE A 287 11.36 38.34 14.97
CA ILE A 287 11.20 37.62 13.68
C ILE A 287 10.62 36.22 13.88
N LEU A 288 11.04 35.52 14.94
CA LEU A 288 10.55 34.17 15.23
C LEU A 288 9.05 34.16 15.55
N VAL A 289 8.56 35.12 16.32
CA VAL A 289 7.14 35.22 16.71
C VAL A 289 6.30 35.59 15.50
N ARG A 290 6.78 36.54 14.67
CA ARG A 290 6.13 36.90 13.40
C ARG A 290 6.03 35.72 12.44
N LEU A 291 7.10 34.91 12.34
CA LEU A 291 7.10 33.69 11.54
C LEU A 291 6.11 32.65 12.07
N SER A 292 6.01 32.48 13.39
CA SER A 292 4.97 31.64 14.01
C SER A 292 3.57 32.15 13.68
N GLY A 293 3.35 33.46 13.66
CA GLY A 293 2.10 34.09 13.23
C GLY A 293 1.75 33.74 11.78
N LEU A 294 2.71 33.87 10.86
CA LEU A 294 2.52 33.47 9.47
C LEU A 294 2.20 31.98 9.33
N ARG A 295 2.93 31.10 10.04
CA ARG A 295 2.67 29.65 10.01
C ARG A 295 1.31 29.27 10.58
N ALA A 296 0.89 29.94 11.64
CA ALA A 296 -0.44 29.76 12.22
C ALA A 296 -1.52 30.17 11.21
N LEU A 297 -1.37 31.31 10.53
CA LEU A 297 -2.28 31.75 9.47
C LEU A 297 -2.31 30.79 8.27
N ILE A 298 -1.15 30.29 7.83
CA ILE A 298 -1.06 29.28 6.76
C ILE A 298 -1.81 28.01 7.15
N ARG A 299 -1.61 27.52 8.37
CA ARG A 299 -2.30 26.32 8.90
C ARG A 299 -3.81 26.50 8.95
N LEU A 300 -4.26 27.71 9.26
CA LEU A 300 -5.68 28.08 9.26
C LEU A 300 -6.24 28.36 7.87
N GLU A 301 -5.40 28.31 6.82
CA GLU A 301 -5.76 28.64 5.45
C GLU A 301 -6.43 30.03 5.36
N ALA A 302 -5.91 30.98 6.15
CA ALA A 302 -6.55 32.25 6.38
C ALA A 302 -6.60 33.11 5.11
N ASP A 303 -7.78 33.64 4.79
CA ASP A 303 -7.95 34.67 3.77
C ASP A 303 -7.46 36.02 4.32
N VAL A 304 -6.50 36.62 3.63
CA VAL A 304 -5.77 37.82 4.10
C VAL A 304 -5.69 38.91 3.05
N ARG A 305 -5.63 40.17 3.49
CA ARG A 305 -5.37 41.32 2.60
C ARG A 305 -3.87 41.56 2.44
N VAL A 306 -3.42 41.63 1.19
CA VAL A 306 -1.99 41.69 0.82
C VAL A 306 -1.31 42.92 1.42
N ALA A 307 -2.00 44.06 1.44
CA ALA A 307 -1.45 45.34 1.90
C ALA A 307 -0.89 45.31 3.34
N ARG A 308 -1.44 44.44 4.21
CA ARG A 308 -1.00 44.33 5.60
C ARG A 308 0.36 43.65 5.75
N PHE A 309 0.73 42.77 4.83
CA PHE A 309 1.93 41.93 4.93
C PHE A 309 3.15 42.51 4.22
N SER A 310 3.13 43.80 3.82
CA SER A 310 4.24 44.45 3.11
C SER A 310 5.60 44.27 3.82
N SER A 311 5.64 44.49 5.14
CA SER A 311 6.85 44.32 5.95
C SER A 311 7.37 42.87 5.96
N ALA A 312 6.49 41.87 5.97
CA ALA A 312 6.86 40.46 5.94
C ALA A 312 7.28 40.00 4.53
N LEU A 313 6.71 40.57 3.47
CA LEU A 313 7.06 40.29 2.08
C LEU A 313 8.45 40.83 1.70
N ASP A 314 8.91 41.89 2.37
CA ASP A 314 10.24 42.48 2.13
C ASP A 314 11.36 41.88 2.99
N ASP A 315 11.02 41.22 4.10
CA ASP A 315 11.98 40.53 4.95
C ASP A 315 12.42 39.18 4.34
N PRO A 316 13.73 38.93 4.11
CA PRO A 316 14.21 37.68 3.50
C PRO A 316 13.86 36.39 4.26
N LEU A 317 13.70 36.46 5.59
CA LEU A 317 13.40 35.32 6.45
C LEU A 317 11.89 35.02 6.52
N LEU A 318 11.06 36.06 6.43
CA LEU A 318 9.60 35.95 6.51
C LEU A 318 8.95 35.76 5.14
N CYS A 319 9.55 36.29 4.07
CA CYS A 319 8.92 36.32 2.75
C CYS A 319 8.49 34.96 2.20
N PRO A 320 9.18 33.81 2.42
CA PRO A 320 8.71 32.54 1.90
C PRO A 320 7.36 32.14 2.50
N ALA A 321 7.21 32.29 3.83
CA ALA A 321 5.96 32.02 4.54
C ALA A 321 4.88 33.05 4.19
N ALA A 322 5.25 34.32 4.03
CA ALA A 322 4.30 35.34 3.59
C ALA A 322 3.74 35.04 2.18
N PHE A 323 4.58 34.63 1.22
CA PHE A 323 4.09 34.22 -0.11
C PHE A 323 3.23 32.97 -0.05
N GLU A 324 3.61 31.97 0.74
CA GLU A 324 2.79 30.77 0.94
C GLU A 324 1.39 31.12 1.48
N LEU A 325 1.31 32.01 2.47
CA LEU A 325 0.05 32.51 3.01
C LEU A 325 -0.80 33.20 1.93
N LEU A 326 -0.20 34.03 1.07
CA LEU A 326 -0.92 34.68 -0.04
C LEU A 326 -1.53 33.67 -1.02
N GLY A 327 -1.06 32.42 -1.05
CA GLY A 327 -1.69 31.34 -1.80
C GLY A 327 -3.14 31.04 -1.39
N TYR A 328 -3.55 31.43 -0.18
CA TYR A 328 -4.92 31.27 0.34
C TYR A 328 -5.78 32.54 0.21
N SER A 329 -5.17 33.66 -0.17
CA SER A 329 -5.84 34.95 -0.25
C SER A 329 -6.82 35.03 -1.43
N GLN A 330 -7.96 35.68 -1.18
CA GLN A 330 -8.94 36.08 -2.20
C GLN A 330 -8.74 37.54 -2.65
N ASP A 331 -7.75 38.26 -2.10
CA ASP A 331 -7.39 39.61 -2.54
C ASP A 331 -6.89 39.58 -3.99
N PRO A 332 -7.51 40.33 -4.92
CA PRO A 332 -7.08 40.37 -6.33
C PRO A 332 -5.60 40.75 -6.49
N SER A 333 -5.06 41.55 -5.56
CA SER A 333 -3.68 42.01 -5.59
C SER A 333 -2.66 40.89 -5.30
N ALA A 334 -3.11 39.75 -4.75
CA ALA A 334 -2.23 38.65 -4.34
C ALA A 334 -1.52 38.04 -5.54
N LEU A 335 -2.23 37.83 -6.65
CA LEU A 335 -1.66 37.28 -7.88
C LEU A 335 -0.55 38.17 -8.43
N ASP A 336 -0.79 39.48 -8.54
CA ASP A 336 0.21 40.43 -9.03
C ASP A 336 1.50 40.39 -8.19
N VAL A 337 1.35 40.28 -6.86
CA VAL A 337 2.49 40.19 -5.94
C VAL A 337 3.23 38.86 -6.10
N LEU A 338 2.51 37.74 -6.23
CA LEU A 338 3.10 36.41 -6.44
C LEU A 338 3.83 36.30 -7.79
N LEU A 339 3.24 36.83 -8.86
CA LEU A 339 3.86 36.88 -10.19
C LEU A 339 5.14 37.72 -10.18
N LYS A 340 5.12 38.90 -9.56
CA LYS A 340 6.34 39.72 -9.36
C LYS A 340 7.38 39.00 -8.51
N ALA A 341 6.97 38.20 -7.54
CA ALA A 341 7.88 37.47 -6.67
C ALA A 341 8.71 36.39 -7.41
N LEU A 342 8.21 35.86 -8.54
CA LEU A 342 9.00 34.96 -9.41
C LEU A 342 10.29 35.61 -9.93
N SER A 343 10.33 36.95 -10.02
CA SER A 343 11.49 37.73 -10.48
C SER A 343 12.44 38.15 -9.34
N ARG A 344 12.12 37.89 -8.06
CA ARG A 344 12.97 38.31 -6.92
C ARG A 344 14.25 37.47 -6.83
N ARG A 345 15.35 38.08 -6.35
CA ARG A 345 16.71 37.49 -6.30
C ARG A 345 16.91 36.37 -5.26
N GLY A 346 15.87 35.83 -4.62
CA GLY A 346 15.98 34.79 -3.58
C GLY A 346 15.40 33.44 -4.01
N ARG A 347 16.11 32.33 -3.74
CA ARG A 347 15.62 30.95 -4.01
C ARG A 347 14.34 30.65 -3.21
N SER A 348 14.38 30.89 -1.90
CA SER A 348 13.26 30.60 -1.00
C SER A 348 12.01 31.45 -1.30
N ALA A 349 12.22 32.73 -1.66
CA ALA A 349 11.15 33.64 -2.05
C ALA A 349 10.43 33.17 -3.32
N ARG A 350 11.20 32.80 -4.36
CA ARG A 350 10.65 32.26 -5.61
C ARG A 350 9.91 30.95 -5.36
N HIS A 351 10.48 30.06 -4.55
CA HIS A 351 9.84 28.79 -4.21
C HIS A 351 8.48 28.98 -3.50
N GLY A 352 8.42 29.86 -2.48
CA GLY A 352 7.16 30.18 -1.80
C GLY A 352 6.11 30.75 -2.76
N ALA A 353 6.52 31.63 -3.68
CA ALA A 353 5.63 32.16 -4.71
C ALA A 353 5.15 31.10 -5.69
N MET A 354 6.01 30.18 -6.14
CA MET A 354 5.63 29.06 -7.01
C MET A 354 4.59 28.15 -6.35
N GLY A 355 4.81 27.78 -5.08
CA GLY A 355 3.87 26.97 -4.31
C GLY A 355 2.51 27.66 -4.15
N ALA A 356 2.51 28.96 -3.86
CA ALA A 356 1.30 29.76 -3.74
C ALA A 356 0.54 29.89 -5.07
N LEU A 357 1.24 30.08 -6.20
CA LEU A 357 0.63 30.11 -7.53
C LEU A 357 0.03 28.76 -7.94
N LEU A 358 0.72 27.64 -7.65
CA LEU A 358 0.18 26.30 -7.86
C LEU A 358 -1.10 26.06 -7.06
N ARG A 359 -1.16 26.55 -5.82
CA ARG A 359 -2.36 26.50 -4.99
C ARG A 359 -3.50 27.33 -5.56
N GLN A 360 -3.22 28.56 -6.00
CA GLN A 360 -4.20 29.43 -6.65
C GLN A 360 -4.76 28.82 -7.94
N LEU A 361 -3.94 28.12 -8.72
CA LEU A 361 -4.40 27.35 -9.89
C LEU A 361 -5.40 26.25 -9.52
N GLY A 362 -5.18 25.55 -8.40
CA GLY A 362 -6.06 24.48 -7.94
C GLY A 362 -7.42 24.94 -7.43
N ASN A 363 -7.54 26.21 -7.02
CA ASN A 363 -8.75 26.80 -6.44
C ASN A 363 -9.64 27.55 -7.45
N ARG A 364 -9.21 27.65 -8.72
CA ARG A 364 -9.89 28.39 -9.78
C ARG A 364 -10.69 27.47 -10.71
N ASP A 365 -11.65 28.05 -11.42
CA ASP A 365 -12.30 27.34 -12.52
C ASP A 365 -11.34 27.19 -13.71
N ASP A 366 -11.68 26.30 -14.65
CA ASP A 366 -10.77 25.92 -15.74
C ASP A 366 -10.32 27.15 -16.57
N ARG A 367 -11.21 28.13 -16.81
CA ARG A 367 -10.89 29.34 -17.58
C ARG A 367 -9.92 30.24 -16.83
N ALA A 368 -10.22 30.58 -15.57
CA ALA A 368 -9.34 31.43 -14.78
C ALA A 368 -8.00 30.74 -14.46
N ALA A 369 -7.98 29.41 -14.37
CA ALA A 369 -6.74 28.65 -14.24
C ALA A 369 -5.90 28.70 -15.53
N ASP A 370 -6.52 28.61 -16.70
CA ASP A 370 -5.83 28.74 -17.99
C ASP A 370 -5.27 30.16 -18.22
N ASP A 371 -6.03 31.19 -17.85
CA ASP A 371 -5.57 32.58 -17.88
C ASP A 371 -4.34 32.77 -16.96
N LEU A 372 -4.40 32.27 -15.72
CA LEU A 372 -3.27 32.34 -14.79
C LEU A 372 -2.06 31.53 -15.28
N ARG A 373 -2.27 30.37 -15.92
CA ARG A 373 -1.17 29.62 -16.56
C ARG A 373 -0.50 30.45 -17.65
N ALA A 374 -1.26 31.17 -18.47
CA ALA A 374 -0.72 32.03 -19.51
C ALA A 374 0.10 33.18 -18.91
N GLU A 375 -0.42 33.85 -17.87
CA GLU A 375 0.31 34.92 -17.16
C GLU A 375 1.62 34.42 -16.54
N ILE A 376 1.60 33.25 -15.88
CA ILE A 376 2.82 32.63 -15.32
C ILE A 376 3.85 32.39 -16.42
N ARG A 377 3.44 31.84 -17.57
CA ARG A 377 4.35 31.59 -18.69
C ARG A 377 4.97 32.87 -19.22
N ASP A 378 4.18 33.93 -19.39
CA ASP A 378 4.66 35.20 -19.92
C ASP A 378 5.66 35.87 -18.98
N VAL A 379 5.40 35.83 -17.66
CA VAL A 379 6.35 36.32 -16.66
C VAL A 379 7.63 35.50 -16.66
N VAL A 380 7.55 34.17 -16.69
CA VAL A 380 8.72 33.29 -16.67
C VAL A 380 9.56 33.45 -17.95
N ARG A 381 8.93 33.61 -19.12
CA ARG A 381 9.63 33.89 -20.38
C ARG A 381 10.43 35.19 -20.34
N ALA A 382 9.98 36.18 -19.57
CA ALA A 382 10.70 37.43 -19.39
C ALA A 382 11.92 37.31 -18.45
N ILE A 383 12.10 36.17 -17.74
CA ILE A 383 13.21 35.92 -16.81
C ILE A 383 14.24 34.99 -17.47
N PRO A 384 15.41 35.52 -17.93
CA PRO A 384 16.42 34.69 -18.58
C PRO A 384 16.97 33.61 -17.65
N GLY A 385 17.11 32.39 -18.17
CA GLY A 385 17.71 31.28 -17.43
C GLY A 385 16.85 30.69 -16.31
N PHE A 386 15.56 31.03 -16.24
CA PHE A 386 14.68 30.57 -15.15
C PHE A 386 14.58 29.04 -15.10
N ILE A 387 14.34 28.40 -16.24
CA ILE A 387 14.16 26.95 -16.35
C ILE A 387 15.45 26.23 -15.96
N GLU A 388 16.60 26.65 -16.50
CA GLU A 388 17.91 26.07 -16.22
C GLU A 388 18.26 26.20 -14.74
N THR A 389 17.98 27.37 -14.14
CA THR A 389 18.20 27.61 -12.72
C THR A 389 17.32 26.71 -11.85
N LEU A 390 16.04 26.55 -12.21
CA LEU A 390 15.12 25.72 -11.45
C LEU A 390 15.46 24.24 -11.59
N ALA A 391 15.75 23.78 -12.81
CA ALA A 391 16.16 22.41 -13.10
C ALA A 391 17.42 22.01 -12.33
N GLY A 392 18.46 22.84 -12.37
CA GLY A 392 19.71 22.60 -11.63
C GLY A 392 19.56 22.60 -10.10
N GLN A 393 18.42 23.09 -9.58
CA GLN A 393 18.14 23.13 -8.15
C GLN A 393 17.36 21.92 -7.64
N ILE A 394 16.75 21.11 -8.53
CA ILE A 394 15.89 19.99 -8.12
C ILE A 394 16.69 18.97 -7.30
N GLU A 395 17.86 18.56 -7.76
CA GLU A 395 18.63 17.50 -7.09
C GLU A 395 19.09 17.89 -5.67
N SER A 396 19.39 19.16 -5.45
CA SER A 396 19.87 19.68 -4.15
C SER A 396 18.76 20.11 -3.19
N ALA A 397 17.50 20.08 -3.63
CA ALA A 397 16.36 20.55 -2.87
C ALA A 397 15.80 19.49 -1.91
N ASP A 398 15.14 19.93 -0.83
CA ASP A 398 14.30 19.03 -0.03
C ASP A 398 13.09 18.53 -0.83
N LEU A 399 12.42 17.48 -0.34
CA LEU A 399 11.32 16.82 -1.05
C LEU A 399 10.19 17.78 -1.43
N GLY A 400 9.77 18.67 -0.52
CA GLY A 400 8.70 19.63 -0.79
C GLY A 400 9.09 20.61 -1.89
N SER A 401 10.32 21.12 -1.81
CA SER A 401 10.91 21.97 -2.84
C SER A 401 10.98 21.32 -4.22
N ARG A 402 11.31 20.02 -4.27
CA ARG A 402 11.35 19.24 -5.52
C ARG A 402 9.98 19.05 -6.14
N MET A 403 8.97 18.75 -5.32
CA MET A 403 7.59 18.58 -5.78
C MET A 403 7.05 19.86 -6.45
N VAL A 404 7.24 21.01 -5.79
CA VAL A 404 6.85 22.32 -6.34
C VAL A 404 7.60 22.63 -7.62
N ALA A 405 8.91 22.36 -7.67
CA ALA A 405 9.71 22.59 -8.88
C ALA A 405 9.21 21.76 -10.06
N VAL A 406 8.97 20.45 -9.86
CA VAL A 406 8.46 19.54 -10.91
C VAL A 406 7.09 20.00 -11.42
N GLN A 407 6.15 20.27 -10.51
CA GLN A 407 4.81 20.73 -10.88
C GLN A 407 4.85 22.06 -11.64
N PHE A 408 5.67 23.00 -11.16
CA PHE A 408 5.77 24.33 -11.76
C PHE A 408 6.43 24.27 -13.16
N LEU A 409 7.47 23.44 -13.34
CA LEU A 409 8.07 23.20 -14.65
C LEU A 409 7.04 22.64 -15.66
N GLY A 410 6.15 21.75 -15.22
CA GLY A 410 5.07 21.22 -16.04
C GLY A 410 4.08 22.28 -16.57
N LEU A 411 4.05 23.48 -15.97
CA LEU A 411 3.20 24.58 -16.42
C LEU A 411 3.79 25.38 -17.58
N LEU A 412 5.11 25.35 -17.76
CA LEU A 412 5.84 26.37 -18.56
C LEU A 412 5.76 26.18 -20.07
N ASP A 413 5.29 25.01 -20.52
CA ASP A 413 5.12 24.68 -21.94
C ASP A 413 6.38 24.96 -22.78
N ASP A 414 7.52 24.41 -22.33
CA ASP A 414 8.84 24.63 -22.92
C ASP A 414 9.61 23.31 -23.02
N ASP A 415 10.24 23.05 -24.17
CA ASP A 415 10.96 21.80 -24.50
C ASP A 415 12.01 21.41 -23.46
N ARG A 416 12.64 22.41 -22.83
CA ARG A 416 13.70 22.22 -21.85
C ARG A 416 13.23 21.64 -20.52
N VAL A 417 11.92 21.56 -20.26
CA VAL A 417 11.40 21.07 -18.96
C VAL A 417 11.31 19.56 -18.87
N VAL A 418 11.21 18.86 -20.01
CA VAL A 418 10.92 17.42 -20.02
C VAL A 418 12.07 16.61 -19.40
N LEU A 419 13.30 16.87 -19.83
CA LEU A 419 14.47 16.13 -19.31
C LEU A 419 14.67 16.34 -17.80
N PRO A 420 14.63 17.56 -17.24
CA PRO A 420 14.69 17.77 -15.80
C PRO A 420 13.60 17.03 -15.02
N ILE A 421 12.35 17.02 -15.50
CA ILE A 421 11.25 16.31 -14.82
C ILE A 421 11.47 14.79 -14.90
N LEU A 422 11.87 14.27 -16.05
CA LEU A 422 12.15 12.86 -16.26
C LEU A 422 13.29 12.35 -15.36
N LEU A 423 14.35 13.16 -15.22
CA LEU A 423 15.47 12.88 -14.31
C LEU A 423 15.04 12.96 -12.84
N ALA A 424 14.19 13.93 -12.48
CA ALA A 424 13.65 14.06 -11.12
C ALA A 424 12.89 12.80 -10.70
N GLY A 425 12.18 12.16 -11.63
CA GLY A 425 11.48 10.90 -11.40
C GLY A 425 12.38 9.71 -11.03
N ARG A 426 13.72 9.83 -11.09
CA ARG A 426 14.66 8.77 -10.62
C ARG A 426 14.47 8.45 -9.15
N ASP A 427 13.99 9.42 -8.39
CA ASP A 427 13.67 9.23 -6.99
C ASP A 427 12.24 8.71 -6.82
N GLU A 428 12.14 7.54 -6.19
CA GLU A 428 10.88 6.85 -5.87
C GLU A 428 9.88 7.76 -5.13
N ALA A 429 10.35 8.73 -4.34
CA ALA A 429 9.48 9.64 -3.60
C ALA A 429 8.69 10.62 -4.50
N ILE A 430 9.19 10.92 -5.71
CA ILE A 430 8.55 11.88 -6.64
C ILE A 430 8.27 11.29 -8.03
N GLU A 431 8.56 10.02 -8.26
CA GLU A 431 8.35 9.34 -9.55
C GLU A 431 6.90 9.49 -10.05
N GLU A 432 5.90 9.16 -9.23
CA GLU A 432 4.48 9.28 -9.61
C GLU A 432 4.09 10.73 -9.94
N LEU A 433 4.70 11.71 -9.27
CA LEU A 433 4.45 13.12 -9.54
C LEU A 433 5.08 13.55 -10.87
N ALA A 434 6.32 13.16 -11.12
CA ALA A 434 7.04 13.47 -12.36
C ALA A 434 6.32 12.85 -13.57
N ASP A 435 5.97 11.56 -13.49
CA ASP A 435 5.27 10.84 -14.54
C ASP A 435 3.91 11.47 -14.85
N ARG A 436 3.09 11.75 -13.83
CA ARG A 436 1.80 12.44 -14.03
C ARG A 436 1.98 13.81 -14.65
N THR A 437 3.00 14.56 -14.22
CA THR A 437 3.27 15.90 -14.77
C THR A 437 3.58 15.79 -16.26
N LEU A 438 4.45 14.86 -16.67
CA LEU A 438 4.78 14.64 -18.06
C LEU A 438 3.58 14.11 -18.86
N GLU A 439 2.78 13.20 -18.30
CA GLU A 439 1.56 12.70 -18.96
C GLU A 439 0.56 13.81 -19.26
N THR A 440 0.41 14.80 -18.36
CA THR A 440 -0.48 15.94 -18.60
C THR A 440 0.00 16.84 -19.76
N MET A 441 1.28 16.78 -20.12
CA MET A 441 1.82 17.52 -21.26
C MET A 441 1.45 16.87 -22.61
N GLY A 442 1.05 15.60 -22.58
CA GLY A 442 0.56 14.84 -23.74
C GLY A 442 1.62 14.57 -24.80
N GLU A 443 1.19 14.34 -26.05
CA GLU A 443 2.04 13.89 -27.18
C GLU A 443 3.25 14.80 -27.47
N ARG A 444 3.23 16.03 -26.94
CA ARG A 444 4.33 17.00 -27.04
C ARG A 444 5.62 16.47 -26.41
N VAL A 445 5.50 15.68 -25.34
CA VAL A 445 6.64 15.04 -24.67
C VAL A 445 7.49 14.25 -25.67
N GLY A 446 6.86 13.51 -26.60
CA GLY A 446 7.58 12.76 -27.62
C GLY A 446 8.42 13.64 -28.55
N ARG A 447 7.89 14.79 -28.97
CA ARG A 447 8.64 15.76 -29.81
C ARG A 447 9.80 16.39 -29.05
N MET A 448 9.59 16.70 -27.77
CA MET A 448 10.59 17.31 -26.90
C MET A 448 11.75 16.34 -26.63
N LEU A 449 11.45 15.05 -26.46
CA LEU A 449 12.44 14.00 -26.27
C LEU A 449 13.25 13.67 -27.53
N GLU A 450 12.69 13.88 -28.73
CA GLU A 450 13.34 13.50 -30.01
C GLU A 450 14.77 14.07 -30.14
N HIS A 451 14.99 15.30 -29.68
CA HIS A 451 16.29 15.98 -29.78
C HIS A 451 17.35 15.48 -28.80
N VAL A 452 16.93 14.90 -27.66
CA VAL A 452 17.84 14.46 -26.59
C VAL A 452 17.89 12.93 -26.48
N TRP A 453 17.08 12.20 -27.25
CA TRP A 453 16.88 10.76 -27.11
C TRP A 453 18.19 9.97 -27.14
N HIS A 454 19.09 10.31 -28.05
CA HIS A 454 20.34 9.58 -28.28
C HIS A 454 21.40 9.86 -27.19
N ASP A 455 21.20 10.91 -26.42
CA ASP A 455 22.08 11.32 -25.32
C ASP A 455 21.58 10.82 -23.95
N LEU A 456 20.42 10.13 -23.91
CA LEU A 456 19.87 9.60 -22.67
C LEU A 456 20.68 8.43 -22.14
N GLU A 457 20.89 8.40 -20.82
CA GLU A 457 21.40 7.21 -20.15
C GLU A 457 20.35 6.08 -20.20
N PRO A 458 20.75 4.79 -20.26
CA PRO A 458 19.82 3.69 -20.49
C PRO A 458 18.67 3.59 -19.49
N ASP A 459 18.90 3.94 -18.22
CA ASP A 459 17.86 3.94 -17.19
C ASP A 459 16.80 5.04 -17.42
N VAL A 460 17.24 6.20 -17.93
CA VAL A 460 16.36 7.32 -18.29
C VAL A 460 15.61 7.02 -19.57
N GLU A 461 16.28 6.44 -20.57
CA GLU A 461 15.67 5.98 -21.81
C GLU A 461 14.58 4.95 -21.53
N ALA A 462 14.84 3.97 -20.65
CA ALA A 462 13.84 2.99 -20.24
C ALA A 462 12.62 3.68 -19.58
N ARG A 463 12.83 4.62 -18.65
CA ARG A 463 11.70 5.39 -18.09
C ARG A 463 10.93 6.15 -19.18
N ALA A 464 11.65 6.80 -20.09
CA ALA A 464 11.07 7.55 -21.20
C ALA A 464 10.19 6.65 -22.07
N CYS A 465 10.63 5.42 -22.39
CA CYS A 465 9.82 4.44 -23.11
C CYS A 465 8.47 4.22 -22.42
N GLY A 466 8.48 4.02 -21.09
CA GLY A 466 7.25 3.83 -20.32
C GLY A 466 6.28 4.99 -20.39
N LEU A 467 6.79 6.21 -20.33
CA LEU A 467 6.01 7.43 -20.47
C LEU A 467 5.44 7.57 -21.88
N LEU A 468 6.25 7.32 -22.91
CA LEU A 468 5.83 7.36 -24.33
C LEU A 468 4.70 6.36 -24.61
N GLY A 469 4.75 5.18 -23.98
CA GLY A 469 3.67 4.18 -24.06
C GLY A 469 2.32 4.73 -23.59
N ARG A 470 2.31 5.51 -22.50
CA ARG A 470 1.07 6.06 -21.92
C ARG A 470 0.59 7.34 -22.62
N VAL A 471 1.52 8.14 -23.11
CA VAL A 471 1.23 9.41 -23.80
C VAL A 471 0.75 9.18 -25.24
N GLY A 472 1.34 8.22 -25.96
CA GLY A 472 0.97 7.95 -27.35
C GLY A 472 1.53 8.96 -28.37
N GLY A 473 1.05 8.84 -29.60
CA GLY A 473 1.37 9.75 -30.71
C GLY A 473 2.48 9.25 -31.65
N GLU A 474 2.61 9.90 -32.82
CA GLU A 474 3.55 9.49 -33.88
C GLU A 474 5.02 9.55 -33.46
N CYS A 475 5.38 10.50 -32.59
CA CYS A 475 6.76 10.60 -32.09
C CYS A 475 7.08 9.49 -31.09
N ALA A 476 6.13 9.15 -30.20
CA ALA A 476 6.27 8.00 -29.32
C ALA A 476 6.44 6.71 -30.12
N ASP A 477 5.64 6.53 -31.17
CA ASP A 477 5.74 5.38 -32.07
C ASP A 477 7.11 5.26 -32.75
N ARG A 478 7.71 6.37 -33.20
CA ARG A 478 9.06 6.36 -33.81
C ARG A 478 10.16 6.08 -32.78
N LEU A 479 10.10 6.72 -31.62
CA LEU A 479 11.12 6.57 -30.57
C LEU A 479 11.10 5.16 -29.98
N LEU A 480 9.91 4.61 -29.71
CA LEU A 480 9.75 3.23 -29.23
C LEU A 480 10.26 2.20 -30.23
N ALA A 481 10.09 2.45 -31.54
CA ALA A 481 10.66 1.58 -32.57
C ALA A 481 12.19 1.55 -32.52
N GLY A 482 12.84 2.70 -32.34
CA GLY A 482 14.29 2.76 -32.13
C GLY A 482 14.73 2.06 -30.84
N ALA A 483 13.98 2.26 -29.76
CA ALA A 483 14.27 1.66 -28.45
C ALA A 483 14.17 0.13 -28.43
N LEU A 484 13.29 -0.46 -29.25
CA LEU A 484 13.20 -1.91 -29.42
C LEU A 484 14.51 -2.50 -29.98
N ASP A 485 15.28 -1.74 -30.74
CA ASP A 485 16.57 -2.15 -31.28
C ASP A 485 17.76 -1.66 -30.43
N SER A 486 17.52 -1.16 -29.21
CA SER A 486 18.57 -0.70 -28.29
C SER A 486 19.55 -1.82 -27.91
N ILE A 487 20.80 -1.44 -27.64
CA ILE A 487 21.84 -2.35 -27.15
C ILE A 487 21.51 -2.79 -25.71
N ASP A 488 20.87 -1.92 -24.93
CA ASP A 488 20.49 -2.20 -23.55
C ASP A 488 19.23 -3.07 -23.46
N ALA A 489 19.32 -4.19 -22.74
CA ALA A 489 18.24 -5.16 -22.62
C ALA A 489 17.02 -4.61 -21.87
N GLU A 490 17.23 -3.74 -20.87
CA GLU A 490 16.14 -3.14 -20.10
C GLU A 490 15.37 -2.12 -20.95
N VAL A 491 16.08 -1.30 -21.73
CA VAL A 491 15.44 -0.38 -22.69
C VAL A 491 14.55 -1.15 -23.66
N ARG A 492 15.04 -2.25 -24.26
CA ARG A 492 14.25 -3.09 -25.18
C ARG A 492 13.00 -3.66 -24.51
N ARG A 493 13.14 -4.24 -23.31
CA ARG A 493 12.00 -4.79 -22.55
C ARG A 493 10.98 -3.72 -22.21
N ARG A 494 11.43 -2.56 -21.75
CA ARG A 494 10.55 -1.46 -21.37
C ARG A 494 9.85 -0.84 -22.58
N ALA A 495 10.52 -0.76 -23.73
CA ALA A 495 9.94 -0.39 -25.00
C ALA A 495 8.86 -1.39 -25.47
N ALA A 496 9.10 -2.69 -25.36
CA ALA A 496 8.11 -3.72 -25.70
C ALA A 496 6.83 -3.59 -24.86
N ARG A 497 6.96 -3.36 -23.54
CA ARG A 497 5.81 -3.09 -22.66
C ARG A 497 5.09 -1.81 -23.05
N ALA A 498 5.83 -0.74 -23.32
CA ALA A 498 5.26 0.54 -23.73
C ALA A 498 4.49 0.45 -25.06
N VAL A 499 4.99 -0.33 -26.01
CA VAL A 499 4.32 -0.62 -27.29
C VAL A 499 2.95 -1.27 -27.05
N ALA A 500 2.88 -2.21 -26.11
CA ALA A 500 1.62 -2.87 -25.75
C ALA A 500 0.67 -1.97 -24.96
N GLU A 501 1.18 -1.22 -23.97
CA GLU A 501 0.42 -0.25 -23.17
C GLU A 501 -0.23 0.83 -24.04
N GLY A 502 0.51 1.35 -25.02
CA GLY A 502 0.04 2.39 -25.95
C GLY A 502 -0.77 1.87 -27.13
N GLY A 503 -0.90 0.54 -27.30
CA GLY A 503 -1.68 -0.04 -28.40
C GLY A 503 -1.08 0.21 -29.78
N PHE A 504 0.25 0.24 -29.91
CA PHE A 504 0.94 0.47 -31.19
C PHE A 504 0.96 -0.80 -32.06
N PHE A 505 -0.18 -1.18 -32.61
CA PHE A 505 -0.37 -2.43 -33.38
C PHE A 505 0.55 -2.53 -34.61
N ASP A 506 0.94 -1.41 -35.20
CA ASP A 506 1.84 -1.38 -36.36
C ASP A 506 3.27 -1.83 -36.01
N ARG A 507 3.61 -1.96 -34.72
CA ARG A 507 4.92 -2.41 -34.21
C ARG A 507 5.02 -3.90 -33.91
N VAL A 508 3.97 -4.67 -34.20
CA VAL A 508 4.01 -6.14 -34.05
C VAL A 508 5.17 -6.78 -34.84
N PRO A 509 5.48 -6.36 -36.10
CA PRO A 509 6.65 -6.89 -36.81
C PRO A 509 7.98 -6.64 -36.09
N ASP A 510 8.13 -5.49 -35.42
CA ASP A 510 9.31 -5.17 -34.61
C ASP A 510 9.42 -6.12 -33.41
N LEU A 511 8.31 -6.36 -32.70
CA LEU A 511 8.26 -7.33 -31.60
C LEU A 511 8.59 -8.76 -32.05
N VAL A 512 8.08 -9.20 -33.21
CA VAL A 512 8.41 -10.52 -33.77
C VAL A 512 9.90 -10.63 -34.07
N ARG A 513 10.50 -9.61 -34.70
CA ARG A 513 11.95 -9.58 -34.96
C ARG A 513 12.77 -9.67 -33.65
N ARG A 514 12.28 -9.07 -32.57
CA ARG A 514 12.91 -9.19 -31.24
C ARG A 514 12.84 -10.60 -30.70
N LEU A 515 11.70 -11.28 -30.80
CA LEU A 515 11.60 -12.70 -30.45
C LEU A 515 12.55 -13.56 -31.28
N GLU A 516 12.64 -13.32 -32.59
CA GLU A 516 13.56 -14.04 -33.48
C GLU A 516 15.03 -13.82 -33.11
N SER A 517 15.39 -12.61 -32.67
CA SER A 517 16.75 -12.27 -32.25
C SER A 517 17.09 -12.86 -30.87
N ALA A 518 16.19 -12.71 -29.90
CA ALA A 518 16.37 -13.21 -28.54
C ALA A 518 16.43 -14.75 -28.52
N ALA A 519 15.65 -15.42 -29.37
CA ALA A 519 15.67 -16.89 -29.49
C ALA A 519 17.01 -17.48 -29.98
N ARG A 520 17.93 -16.66 -30.50
CA ARG A 520 19.27 -17.12 -30.93
C ARG A 520 20.26 -17.23 -29.77
N HIS A 521 19.89 -16.73 -28.60
CA HIS A 521 20.73 -16.65 -27.42
C HIS A 521 20.08 -17.44 -26.28
N ASP A 522 20.89 -18.19 -25.53
CA ASP A 522 20.44 -19.01 -24.41
C ASP A 522 21.04 -18.45 -23.11
N ASP A 523 20.61 -17.23 -22.78
CA ASP A 523 20.99 -16.51 -21.56
C ASP A 523 19.76 -15.94 -20.84
N CYS A 524 19.96 -15.54 -19.58
CA CYS A 524 18.89 -15.05 -18.72
C CYS A 524 18.24 -13.77 -19.27
N GLU A 525 19.03 -12.86 -19.85
CA GLU A 525 18.52 -11.61 -20.41
C GLU A 525 17.59 -11.86 -21.60
N SER A 526 17.98 -12.79 -22.47
CA SER A 526 17.20 -13.20 -23.64
C SER A 526 15.92 -13.93 -23.25
N ALA A 527 15.95 -14.75 -22.20
CA ALA A 527 14.76 -15.40 -21.66
C ALA A 527 13.75 -14.38 -21.10
N GLU A 528 14.22 -13.39 -20.34
CA GLU A 528 13.38 -12.29 -19.82
C GLU A 528 12.83 -11.38 -20.94
N GLU A 529 13.64 -11.13 -21.98
CA GLU A 529 13.21 -10.41 -23.17
C GLU A 529 12.11 -11.17 -23.92
N ILE A 530 12.30 -12.48 -24.14
CA ILE A 530 11.29 -13.35 -24.76
C ILE A 530 9.97 -13.30 -23.98
N GLU A 531 10.03 -13.50 -22.66
CA GLU A 531 8.82 -13.48 -21.83
C GLU A 531 8.09 -12.12 -21.94
N THR A 532 8.85 -11.03 -21.84
CA THR A 532 8.30 -9.67 -21.90
C THR A 532 7.67 -9.37 -23.26
N VAL A 533 8.35 -9.74 -24.36
CA VAL A 533 7.85 -9.48 -25.71
C VAL A 533 6.64 -10.36 -26.04
N VAL A 534 6.63 -11.64 -25.63
CA VAL A 534 5.43 -12.50 -25.77
C VAL A 534 4.26 -11.90 -24.97
N SER A 535 4.51 -11.42 -23.75
CA SER A 535 3.47 -10.76 -22.93
C SER A 535 2.92 -9.51 -23.61
N ALA A 536 3.79 -8.66 -24.18
CA ALA A 536 3.41 -7.47 -24.92
C ALA A 536 2.51 -7.80 -26.13
N ILE A 537 2.85 -8.82 -26.92
CA ILE A 537 2.04 -9.27 -28.07
C ILE A 537 0.66 -9.78 -27.60
N VAL A 538 0.60 -10.52 -26.50
CA VAL A 538 -0.67 -11.01 -25.93
C VAL A 538 -1.54 -9.86 -25.41
N GLN A 539 -0.96 -8.87 -24.75
CA GLN A 539 -1.68 -7.68 -24.31
C GLN A 539 -2.24 -6.88 -25.50
N LEU A 540 -1.48 -6.76 -26.60
CA LEU A 540 -2.00 -6.21 -27.85
C LEU A 540 -3.17 -7.03 -28.38
N ALA A 541 -3.12 -8.37 -28.33
CA ALA A 541 -4.24 -9.20 -28.72
C ALA A 541 -5.50 -8.96 -27.87
N ASP A 542 -5.36 -8.81 -26.55
CA ASP A 542 -6.49 -8.49 -25.66
C ASP A 542 -7.11 -7.12 -25.98
N ALA A 543 -6.26 -6.13 -26.31
CA ALA A 543 -6.71 -4.82 -26.77
C ALA A 543 -7.40 -4.91 -28.15
N ALA A 544 -6.85 -5.68 -29.08
CA ALA A 544 -7.41 -5.90 -30.41
C ALA A 544 -8.77 -6.62 -30.35
N GLY A 545 -8.97 -7.53 -29.39
CA GLY A 545 -10.24 -8.22 -29.16
C GLY A 545 -11.39 -7.28 -28.79
N LYS A 546 -11.07 -6.12 -28.19
CA LYS A 546 -12.02 -5.04 -27.87
C LYS A 546 -12.13 -3.98 -28.97
N ALA A 547 -11.18 -3.95 -29.90
CA ALA A 547 -11.09 -2.98 -30.98
C ALA A 547 -11.88 -3.41 -32.23
N THR A 548 -11.71 -2.68 -33.33
CA THR A 548 -12.36 -3.00 -34.63
C THR A 548 -11.86 -4.33 -35.21
N SER A 549 -12.73 -5.02 -35.97
CA SER A 549 -12.39 -6.29 -36.63
C SER A 549 -11.12 -6.21 -37.49
N ARG A 550 -10.89 -5.08 -38.16
CA ARG A 550 -9.73 -4.85 -39.02
C ARG A 550 -8.39 -4.90 -38.27
N ILE A 551 -8.32 -4.36 -37.05
CA ILE A 551 -7.08 -4.39 -36.24
C ILE A 551 -6.79 -5.84 -35.83
N ARG A 552 -7.82 -6.57 -35.41
CA ARG A 552 -7.73 -7.99 -35.06
C ARG A 552 -7.26 -8.84 -36.25
N GLU A 553 -7.85 -8.66 -37.42
CA GLU A 553 -7.48 -9.35 -38.66
C GLU A 553 -6.02 -9.09 -39.02
N ARG A 554 -5.63 -7.82 -39.08
CA ARG A 554 -4.25 -7.42 -39.41
C ARG A 554 -3.22 -8.00 -38.43
N LEU A 555 -3.53 -8.01 -37.12
CA LEU A 555 -2.66 -8.59 -36.10
C LEU A 555 -2.45 -10.09 -36.33
N ILE A 556 -3.54 -10.83 -36.58
CA ILE A 556 -3.48 -12.27 -36.84
C ILE A 556 -2.68 -12.54 -38.12
N GLU A 557 -3.01 -11.86 -39.23
CA GLU A 557 -2.33 -12.03 -40.52
C GLU A 557 -0.82 -11.73 -40.44
N THR A 558 -0.44 -10.69 -39.71
CA THR A 558 0.98 -10.31 -39.52
C THR A 558 1.76 -11.40 -38.79
N LEU A 559 1.15 -11.99 -37.76
CA LEU A 559 1.77 -13.03 -36.95
C LEU A 559 1.78 -14.39 -37.66
N THR A 560 0.67 -14.81 -38.26
CA THR A 560 0.57 -16.10 -38.96
C THR A 560 1.40 -16.14 -40.22
N GLY A 561 1.56 -15.01 -40.92
CA GLY A 561 2.49 -14.87 -42.04
C GLY A 561 3.97 -15.06 -41.67
N ARG A 562 4.29 -15.10 -40.37
CA ARG A 562 5.63 -15.36 -39.83
C ARG A 562 5.77 -16.73 -39.18
N LEU A 563 4.83 -17.65 -39.40
CA LEU A 563 4.86 -18.98 -38.77
C LEU A 563 5.93 -19.91 -39.36
N GLU A 564 6.13 -19.88 -40.68
CA GLU A 564 7.00 -20.81 -41.39
C GLU A 564 8.48 -20.58 -41.02
N GLY A 565 9.15 -21.62 -40.52
CA GLY A 565 10.56 -21.55 -40.10
C GLY A 565 10.82 -20.73 -38.83
N ALA A 566 9.78 -20.31 -38.12
CA ALA A 566 9.91 -19.45 -36.95
C ALA A 566 10.46 -20.20 -35.72
N PRO A 567 11.25 -19.54 -34.86
CA PRO A 567 11.70 -20.14 -33.61
C PRO A 567 10.55 -20.32 -32.61
N GLU A 568 10.71 -21.22 -31.64
CA GLU A 568 9.67 -21.58 -30.66
C GLU A 568 8.95 -20.36 -30.04
N PRO A 569 9.64 -19.28 -29.57
CA PRO A 569 8.95 -18.14 -28.96
C PRO A 569 7.95 -17.43 -29.87
N VAL A 570 8.23 -17.36 -31.17
CA VAL A 570 7.32 -16.77 -32.17
C VAL A 570 6.10 -17.66 -32.35
N ARG A 571 6.30 -18.98 -32.51
CA ARG A 571 5.22 -19.95 -32.64
C ARG A 571 4.33 -19.98 -31.39
N LEU A 572 4.94 -19.87 -30.21
CA LEU A 572 4.25 -19.75 -28.94
C LEU A 572 3.40 -18.46 -28.87
N ALA A 573 3.95 -17.32 -29.29
CA ALA A 573 3.21 -16.06 -29.35
C ALA A 573 1.99 -16.18 -30.28
N ILE A 574 2.15 -16.77 -31.46
CA ILE A 574 1.05 -17.03 -32.41
C ILE A 574 -0.03 -17.88 -31.74
N GLY A 575 0.34 -19.01 -31.13
CA GLY A 575 -0.61 -19.88 -30.43
C GLY A 575 -1.37 -19.17 -29.32
N ARG A 576 -0.68 -18.36 -28.50
CA ARG A 576 -1.32 -17.55 -27.45
C ARG A 576 -2.31 -16.56 -28.06
N VAL A 577 -1.91 -15.82 -29.11
CA VAL A 577 -2.78 -14.83 -29.76
C VAL A 577 -4.04 -15.48 -30.33
N LEU A 578 -3.89 -16.61 -31.05
CA LEU A 578 -5.04 -17.36 -31.58
C LEU A 578 -5.97 -17.85 -30.46
N ALA A 579 -5.44 -18.24 -29.30
CA ALA A 579 -6.27 -18.59 -28.16
C ALA A 579 -7.09 -17.43 -27.59
N ARG A 580 -6.66 -16.16 -27.75
CA ARG A 580 -7.41 -14.99 -27.28
C ARG A 580 -8.39 -14.49 -28.34
N ILE A 581 -7.94 -14.35 -29.59
CA ILE A 581 -8.65 -13.62 -30.65
C ILE A 581 -8.86 -14.41 -31.95
N GLY A 582 -8.50 -15.69 -31.99
CA GLY A 582 -8.63 -16.53 -33.18
C GLY A 582 -10.06 -16.60 -33.73
N ARG A 583 -10.15 -16.79 -35.05
CA ARG A 583 -11.35 -16.84 -35.88
C ARG A 583 -11.49 -18.21 -36.53
N ALA A 584 -12.69 -18.54 -37.01
CA ALA A 584 -12.96 -19.81 -37.71
C ALA A 584 -12.01 -20.04 -38.92
N GLU A 585 -11.58 -18.98 -39.59
CA GLU A 585 -10.64 -19.04 -40.72
C GLU A 585 -9.23 -19.50 -40.32
N ASP A 586 -8.87 -19.36 -39.05
CA ASP A 586 -7.52 -19.66 -38.54
C ASP A 586 -7.36 -21.16 -38.17
N GLU A 587 -8.36 -22.01 -38.47
CA GLU A 587 -8.39 -23.45 -38.18
C GLU A 587 -7.17 -24.19 -38.76
N ALA A 588 -6.77 -23.86 -40.00
CA ALA A 588 -5.61 -24.46 -40.64
C ALA A 588 -4.31 -24.16 -39.90
N THR A 589 -4.15 -22.93 -39.41
CA THR A 589 -2.98 -22.50 -38.62
C THR A 589 -2.92 -23.25 -37.29
N ILE A 590 -4.06 -23.39 -36.61
CA ILE A 590 -4.12 -24.15 -35.35
C ILE A 590 -3.79 -25.63 -35.59
N ALA A 591 -4.29 -26.22 -36.68
CA ALA A 591 -3.98 -27.59 -37.05
C ALA A 591 -2.48 -27.84 -37.28
N LEU A 592 -1.74 -26.82 -37.76
CA LEU A 592 -0.28 -26.87 -37.84
C LEU A 592 0.37 -26.78 -36.45
N LEU A 593 -0.05 -25.83 -35.62
CA LEU A 593 0.51 -25.64 -34.26
C LEU A 593 0.25 -26.82 -33.32
N LEU A 594 -0.83 -27.57 -33.54
CA LEU A 594 -1.11 -28.80 -32.78
C LEU A 594 -0.13 -29.93 -33.09
N LYS A 595 0.61 -29.85 -34.21
CA LYS A 595 1.65 -30.80 -34.61
C LYS A 595 3.06 -30.29 -34.32
N ASP A 596 3.19 -29.18 -33.59
CA ASP A 596 4.48 -28.57 -33.28
C ASP A 596 5.33 -29.49 -32.40
N GLU A 597 6.66 -29.44 -32.59
CA GLU A 597 7.62 -30.18 -31.76
C GLU A 597 7.56 -29.75 -30.30
N SER A 598 7.26 -28.47 -30.05
CA SER A 598 7.25 -27.90 -28.71
C SER A 598 5.92 -28.17 -28.00
N PRO A 599 5.92 -28.82 -26.83
CA PRO A 599 4.70 -29.07 -26.06
C PRO A 599 4.05 -27.77 -25.57
N LEU A 600 4.84 -26.69 -25.40
CA LEU A 600 4.30 -25.38 -25.02
C LEU A 600 3.45 -24.77 -26.13
N VAL A 601 3.91 -24.89 -27.38
CA VAL A 601 3.17 -24.42 -28.56
C VAL A 601 1.90 -25.26 -28.76
N ARG A 602 2.02 -26.59 -28.71
CA ARG A 602 0.86 -27.50 -28.80
C ARG A 602 -0.20 -27.18 -27.76
N ARG A 603 0.21 -26.93 -26.51
CA ARG A 603 -0.70 -26.57 -25.41
C ARG A 603 -1.51 -25.30 -25.70
N GLU A 604 -0.86 -24.24 -26.19
CA GLU A 604 -1.58 -23.00 -26.53
C GLU A 604 -2.49 -23.18 -27.75
N ALA A 605 -2.08 -24.00 -28.72
CA ALA A 605 -2.94 -24.36 -29.85
C ALA A 605 -4.20 -25.13 -29.40
N VAL A 606 -4.09 -26.02 -28.41
CA VAL A 606 -5.24 -26.68 -27.79
C VAL A 606 -6.17 -25.67 -27.13
N HIS A 607 -5.64 -24.69 -26.40
CA HIS A 607 -6.46 -23.62 -25.81
C HIS A 607 -7.23 -22.81 -26.86
N ALA A 608 -6.67 -22.64 -28.06
CA ALA A 608 -7.37 -21.96 -29.13
C ALA A 608 -8.61 -22.71 -29.63
N LEU A 609 -8.68 -24.03 -29.46
CA LEU A 609 -9.82 -24.85 -29.88
C LEU A 609 -11.13 -24.47 -29.18
N GLU A 610 -11.08 -23.90 -27.98
CA GLU A 610 -12.29 -23.46 -27.24
C GLU A 610 -13.13 -22.45 -28.04
N ARG A 611 -12.52 -21.73 -28.99
CA ARG A 611 -13.18 -20.74 -29.84
C ARG A 611 -13.79 -21.33 -31.12
N PHE A 612 -13.59 -22.62 -31.37
CA PHE A 612 -14.03 -23.32 -32.57
C PHE A 612 -15.15 -24.29 -32.23
N ASP A 613 -15.83 -24.78 -33.27
CA ASP A 613 -16.83 -25.80 -33.07
C ASP A 613 -16.17 -27.16 -32.75
N LEU A 614 -16.16 -27.51 -31.45
CA LEU A 614 -15.49 -28.73 -30.98
C LEU A 614 -16.14 -30.01 -31.54
N GLU A 615 -17.34 -29.97 -32.13
CA GLU A 615 -17.94 -31.17 -32.76
C GLU A 615 -17.15 -31.55 -34.01
N ARG A 616 -16.77 -30.55 -34.81
CA ARG A 616 -15.93 -30.75 -35.98
C ARG A 616 -14.50 -31.13 -35.61
N MET A 617 -14.03 -30.69 -34.43
CA MET A 617 -12.65 -30.89 -33.97
C MET A 617 -12.49 -32.05 -32.97
N LEU A 618 -13.50 -32.90 -32.81
CA LEU A 618 -13.50 -33.97 -31.80
C LEU A 618 -12.31 -34.93 -31.97
N GLU A 619 -12.02 -35.34 -33.21
CA GLU A 619 -10.87 -36.22 -33.50
C GLU A 619 -9.54 -35.54 -33.17
N THR A 620 -9.43 -34.23 -33.45
CA THR A 620 -8.26 -33.43 -33.10
C THR A 620 -8.05 -33.40 -31.58
N ILE A 621 -9.12 -33.18 -30.81
CA ILE A 621 -9.05 -33.18 -29.34
C ILE A 621 -8.67 -34.55 -28.80
N ARG A 622 -9.19 -35.64 -29.39
CA ARG A 622 -8.82 -37.02 -29.01
C ARG A 622 -7.32 -37.28 -29.21
N LEU A 623 -6.74 -36.78 -30.29
CA LEU A 623 -5.29 -36.85 -30.48
C LEU A 623 -4.54 -36.06 -29.38
N CYS A 624 -5.03 -34.88 -29.00
CA CYS A 624 -4.42 -34.08 -27.92
C CYS A 624 -4.56 -34.71 -26.53
N LEU A 625 -5.62 -35.47 -26.28
CA LEU A 625 -5.77 -36.26 -25.05
C LEU A 625 -4.77 -37.42 -24.98
N ALA A 626 -4.26 -37.89 -26.12
CA ALA A 626 -3.26 -38.93 -26.20
C ALA A 626 -1.83 -38.37 -26.41
N ASP A 627 -1.64 -37.06 -26.24
CA ASP A 627 -0.33 -36.42 -26.42
C ASP A 627 0.69 -36.93 -25.39
N GLU A 628 1.96 -37.07 -25.78
CA GLU A 628 3.06 -37.46 -24.90
C GLU A 628 3.23 -36.51 -23.71
N SER A 629 2.90 -35.23 -23.89
CA SER A 629 3.04 -34.20 -22.88
C SER A 629 1.79 -34.10 -22.01
N ALA A 630 1.96 -34.35 -20.72
CA ALA A 630 0.90 -34.14 -19.72
C ALA A 630 0.31 -32.72 -19.76
N ALA A 631 1.12 -31.70 -20.10
CA ALA A 631 0.66 -30.31 -20.21
C ALA A 631 -0.36 -30.11 -21.35
N VAL A 632 -0.18 -30.82 -22.47
CA VAL A 632 -1.10 -30.79 -23.62
C VAL A 632 -2.37 -31.57 -23.30
N ARG A 633 -2.24 -32.77 -22.69
CA ARG A 633 -3.40 -33.57 -22.22
C ARG A 633 -4.26 -32.78 -21.23
N ILE A 634 -3.64 -32.08 -20.29
CA ILE A 634 -4.32 -31.17 -19.34
C ILE A 634 -5.08 -30.06 -20.06
N ALA A 635 -4.50 -29.44 -21.09
CA ALA A 635 -5.19 -28.41 -21.86
C ALA A 635 -6.41 -28.97 -22.58
N ALA A 636 -6.29 -30.16 -23.19
CA ALA A 636 -7.38 -30.82 -23.89
C ALA A 636 -8.54 -31.17 -22.95
N ALA A 637 -8.23 -31.70 -21.76
CA ALA A 637 -9.22 -31.98 -20.72
C ALA A 637 -9.99 -30.72 -20.29
N LYS A 638 -9.30 -29.58 -20.12
CA LYS A 638 -9.93 -28.30 -19.78
C LYS A 638 -10.89 -27.80 -20.86
N VAL A 639 -10.47 -27.89 -22.13
CA VAL A 639 -11.31 -27.49 -23.27
C VAL A 639 -12.58 -28.34 -23.34
N LEU A 640 -12.46 -29.65 -23.12
CA LEU A 640 -13.62 -30.55 -23.03
C LEU A 640 -14.55 -30.21 -21.86
N GLY A 641 -14.00 -29.91 -20.69
CA GLY A 641 -14.78 -29.49 -19.52
C GLY A 641 -15.56 -28.18 -19.74
N GLY A 642 -15.04 -27.28 -20.57
CA GLY A 642 -15.72 -26.03 -20.95
C GLY A 642 -16.75 -26.18 -22.08
N SER A 643 -16.78 -27.32 -22.78
CA SER A 643 -17.60 -27.51 -23.98
C SER A 643 -19.10 -27.54 -23.72
N ARG A 644 -19.54 -27.80 -22.48
CA ARG A 644 -20.95 -28.03 -22.09
C ARG A 644 -21.66 -29.10 -22.93
N ARG A 645 -20.92 -30.13 -23.35
CA ARG A 645 -21.45 -31.24 -24.15
C ARG A 645 -21.39 -32.54 -23.37
N ALA A 646 -22.50 -33.27 -23.34
CA ALA A 646 -22.56 -34.59 -22.70
C ALA A 646 -21.59 -35.59 -23.34
N SER A 647 -21.29 -35.46 -24.64
CA SER A 647 -20.34 -36.34 -25.32
C SER A 647 -18.97 -36.33 -24.65
N ALA A 648 -18.50 -35.15 -24.20
CA ALA A 648 -17.20 -34.94 -23.57
C ALA A 648 -16.94 -35.80 -22.32
N MET A 649 -18.00 -36.31 -21.68
CA MET A 649 -17.88 -37.24 -20.57
C MET A 649 -17.15 -38.53 -20.96
N ARG A 650 -17.38 -39.04 -22.17
CA ARG A 650 -16.72 -40.24 -22.66
C ARG A 650 -15.22 -39.99 -22.81
N GLU A 651 -14.85 -38.88 -23.44
CA GLU A 651 -13.44 -38.53 -23.67
C GLU A 651 -12.70 -38.25 -22.36
N LEU A 652 -13.32 -37.53 -21.41
CA LEU A 652 -12.73 -37.29 -20.09
C LEU A 652 -12.58 -38.58 -19.28
N SER A 653 -13.50 -39.54 -19.43
CA SER A 653 -13.45 -40.81 -18.70
C SER A 653 -12.23 -41.65 -19.06
N VAL A 654 -11.72 -41.52 -20.29
CA VAL A 654 -10.49 -42.19 -20.72
C VAL A 654 -9.28 -41.73 -19.90
N LEU A 655 -9.23 -40.45 -19.52
CA LEU A 655 -8.13 -39.88 -18.74
C LEU A 655 -8.09 -40.34 -17.28
N MET A 656 -9.10 -41.08 -16.80
CA MET A 656 -9.11 -41.60 -15.43
C MET A 656 -8.01 -42.65 -15.19
N SER A 657 -7.46 -43.22 -16.27
CA SER A 657 -6.37 -44.21 -16.24
C SER A 657 -5.04 -43.62 -16.71
N ASP A 658 -4.91 -42.29 -16.76
CA ASP A 658 -3.65 -41.62 -17.12
C ASP A 658 -2.55 -41.87 -16.09
N GLU A 659 -1.30 -41.93 -16.54
CA GLU A 659 -0.14 -42.15 -15.68
C GLU A 659 0.18 -40.95 -14.78
N ASP A 660 -0.18 -39.72 -15.19
CA ASP A 660 0.07 -38.50 -14.43
C ASP A 660 -1.16 -38.13 -13.59
N PRO A 661 -1.08 -38.17 -12.24
CA PRO A 661 -2.19 -37.81 -11.36
C PRO A 661 -2.72 -36.39 -11.59
N ARG A 662 -1.91 -35.47 -12.13
CA ARG A 662 -2.36 -34.11 -12.47
C ARG A 662 -3.30 -34.08 -13.66
N VAL A 663 -3.11 -34.97 -14.63
CA VAL A 663 -4.02 -35.12 -15.78
C VAL A 663 -5.36 -35.66 -15.28
N VAL A 664 -5.34 -36.72 -14.47
CA VAL A 664 -6.53 -37.31 -13.84
C VAL A 664 -7.28 -36.26 -13.02
N ALA A 665 -6.57 -35.50 -12.17
CA ALA A 665 -7.16 -34.45 -11.35
C ALA A 665 -7.87 -33.37 -12.18
N VAL A 666 -7.29 -32.96 -13.31
CA VAL A 666 -7.92 -31.99 -14.22
C VAL A 666 -9.11 -32.60 -14.94
N ALA A 667 -9.06 -33.87 -15.34
CA ALA A 667 -10.18 -34.58 -15.93
C ALA A 667 -11.37 -34.63 -14.96
N VAL A 668 -11.13 -34.99 -13.70
CA VAL A 668 -12.15 -35.04 -12.64
C VAL A 668 -12.79 -33.66 -12.39
N ARG A 669 -11.99 -32.59 -12.30
CA ARG A 669 -12.53 -31.21 -12.20
C ARG A 669 -13.36 -30.82 -13.42
N SER A 670 -12.92 -31.24 -14.61
CA SER A 670 -13.61 -30.95 -15.87
C SER A 670 -14.95 -31.70 -15.95
N MET A 671 -15.01 -32.95 -15.47
CA MET A 671 -16.27 -33.69 -15.29
C MET A 671 -17.19 -33.01 -14.27
N GLY A 672 -16.63 -32.50 -13.16
CA GLY A 672 -17.38 -31.72 -12.17
C GLY A 672 -18.12 -30.53 -12.76
N ARG A 673 -17.43 -29.75 -13.59
CA ARG A 673 -18.03 -28.64 -14.34
C ARG A 673 -19.13 -29.10 -15.30
N LEU A 674 -18.89 -30.18 -16.04
CA LEU A 674 -19.91 -30.74 -16.94
C LEU A 674 -21.13 -31.23 -16.16
N GLY A 675 -20.94 -31.90 -15.02
CA GLY A 675 -22.03 -32.36 -14.16
C GLY A 675 -22.88 -31.24 -13.54
N ARG A 676 -22.33 -30.03 -13.47
CA ARG A 676 -23.06 -28.81 -13.10
C ARG A 676 -23.78 -28.16 -14.28
N ASP A 677 -23.13 -28.11 -15.45
CA ASP A 677 -23.60 -27.35 -16.61
C ASP A 677 -24.52 -28.16 -17.54
N VAL A 678 -24.49 -29.50 -17.47
CA VAL A 678 -25.20 -30.41 -18.40
C VAL A 678 -26.08 -31.38 -17.62
N ASP A 679 -27.37 -31.35 -17.91
CA ASP A 679 -28.34 -32.29 -17.33
C ASP A 679 -28.14 -33.72 -17.87
N GLY A 680 -28.32 -34.72 -17.00
CA GLY A 680 -28.34 -36.13 -17.40
C GLY A 680 -27.00 -36.87 -17.32
N VAL A 681 -25.88 -36.17 -17.07
CA VAL A 681 -24.55 -36.79 -16.85
C VAL A 681 -24.15 -36.88 -15.38
N THR A 682 -24.93 -36.26 -14.47
CA THR A 682 -24.58 -36.13 -13.05
C THR A 682 -24.36 -37.46 -12.33
N GLU A 683 -25.12 -38.51 -12.67
CA GLU A 683 -24.96 -39.83 -12.06
C GLU A 683 -23.64 -40.48 -12.48
N GLU A 684 -23.33 -40.45 -13.78
CA GLU A 684 -22.07 -40.95 -14.32
C GLU A 684 -20.88 -40.17 -13.74
N VAL A 685 -20.98 -38.84 -13.66
CA VAL A 685 -19.97 -37.98 -13.04
C VAL A 685 -19.77 -38.35 -11.56
N SER A 686 -20.86 -38.55 -10.81
CA SER A 686 -20.80 -38.89 -9.38
C SER A 686 -20.09 -40.23 -9.15
N GLN A 687 -20.36 -41.23 -10.00
CA GLN A 687 -19.66 -42.52 -9.94
C GLN A 687 -18.14 -42.36 -10.17
N ARG A 688 -17.74 -41.61 -11.19
CA ARG A 688 -16.31 -41.37 -11.50
C ARG A 688 -15.60 -40.57 -10.40
N ILE A 689 -16.28 -39.59 -9.81
CA ILE A 689 -15.75 -38.82 -8.69
C ILE A 689 -15.57 -39.71 -7.46
N GLU A 690 -16.49 -40.63 -7.18
CA GLU A 690 -16.36 -41.58 -6.07
C GLU A 690 -15.14 -42.53 -6.25
N GLU A 691 -14.88 -42.97 -7.48
CA GLU A 691 -13.65 -43.70 -7.83
C GLU A 691 -12.41 -42.83 -7.58
N ALA A 692 -12.43 -41.56 -8.02
CA ALA A 692 -11.33 -40.60 -7.89
C ALA A 692 -10.96 -40.25 -6.44
N ILE A 693 -11.92 -40.24 -5.52
CA ILE A 693 -11.66 -39.99 -4.08
C ILE A 693 -10.71 -41.03 -3.48
N ARG A 694 -10.75 -42.26 -4.00
CA ARG A 694 -9.93 -43.37 -3.50
C ARG A 694 -8.54 -43.40 -4.14
N ALA A 695 -8.29 -42.56 -5.14
CA ALA A 695 -7.04 -42.52 -5.88
C ALA A 695 -5.93 -41.71 -5.15
N ASP A 696 -4.97 -41.20 -5.92
CA ASP A 696 -3.89 -40.32 -5.47
C ASP A 696 -4.43 -39.07 -4.75
N PRO A 697 -3.74 -38.54 -3.71
CA PRO A 697 -4.22 -37.39 -2.95
C PRO A 697 -4.55 -36.16 -3.80
N VAL A 698 -3.79 -35.89 -4.87
CA VAL A 698 -4.05 -34.74 -5.77
C VAL A 698 -5.38 -34.94 -6.52
N VAL A 699 -5.67 -36.19 -6.91
CA VAL A 699 -6.92 -36.57 -7.57
C VAL A 699 -8.09 -36.53 -6.60
N ALA A 700 -7.90 -36.99 -5.36
CA ALA A 700 -8.93 -36.92 -4.32
C ALA A 700 -9.32 -35.47 -3.98
N LEU A 701 -8.35 -34.56 -3.90
CA LEU A 701 -8.63 -33.12 -3.72
C LEU A 701 -9.43 -32.54 -4.90
N ALA A 702 -9.07 -32.90 -6.13
CA ALA A 702 -9.81 -32.50 -7.32
C ALA A 702 -11.23 -33.10 -7.36
N ALA A 703 -11.42 -34.32 -6.87
CA ALA A 703 -12.72 -34.96 -6.74
C ALA A 703 -13.62 -34.22 -5.75
N LEU A 704 -13.07 -33.80 -4.60
CA LEU A 704 -13.79 -32.99 -3.61
C LEU A 704 -14.13 -31.59 -4.15
N ASP A 705 -13.23 -30.96 -4.91
CA ASP A 705 -13.54 -29.70 -5.63
C ASP A 705 -14.71 -29.91 -6.61
N ALA A 706 -14.69 -31.00 -7.38
CA ALA A 706 -15.75 -31.33 -8.33
C ALA A 706 -17.11 -31.56 -7.64
N LEU A 707 -17.14 -32.27 -6.51
CA LEU A 707 -18.35 -32.43 -5.70
C LEU A 707 -18.93 -31.11 -5.22
N ARG A 708 -18.07 -30.16 -4.85
CA ARG A 708 -18.52 -28.84 -4.42
C ARG A 708 -19.20 -28.07 -5.55
N GLU A 709 -18.73 -28.23 -6.79
CA GLU A 709 -19.33 -27.60 -7.97
C GLU A 709 -20.67 -28.22 -8.37
N ILE A 710 -20.80 -29.56 -8.37
CA ILE A 710 -22.05 -30.25 -8.70
C ILE A 710 -23.09 -30.05 -7.61
N GLY A 711 -22.68 -30.23 -6.35
CA GLY A 711 -23.53 -30.12 -5.17
C GLY A 711 -24.64 -31.16 -5.07
N GLY A 712 -25.55 -30.93 -4.13
CA GLY A 712 -26.67 -31.84 -3.84
C GLY A 712 -26.35 -32.88 -2.75
N SER A 713 -27.37 -33.59 -2.29
CA SER A 713 -27.22 -34.58 -1.19
C SER A 713 -26.26 -35.70 -1.55
N LYS A 714 -26.25 -36.14 -2.82
CA LYS A 714 -25.33 -37.17 -3.30
C LYS A 714 -23.86 -36.76 -3.18
N ALA A 715 -23.57 -35.47 -3.39
CA ALA A 715 -22.22 -34.95 -3.18
C ALA A 715 -21.79 -34.98 -1.70
N GLY A 716 -22.74 -34.77 -0.78
CA GLY A 716 -22.51 -34.97 0.66
C GLY A 716 -22.19 -36.43 0.99
N GLU A 717 -23.01 -37.37 0.50
CA GLU A 717 -22.80 -38.81 0.69
C GLU A 717 -21.42 -39.27 0.20
N ILE A 718 -21.02 -38.84 -1.00
CA ILE A 718 -19.74 -39.23 -1.60
C ILE A 718 -18.56 -38.60 -0.83
N ALA A 719 -18.69 -37.35 -0.37
CA ALA A 719 -17.62 -36.69 0.39
C ALA A 719 -17.31 -37.40 1.73
N CYS A 720 -18.25 -38.15 2.31
CA CYS A 720 -17.99 -38.96 3.51
C CYS A 720 -16.88 -40.00 3.29
N VAL A 721 -16.75 -40.55 2.09
CA VAL A 721 -15.70 -41.55 1.76
C VAL A 721 -14.29 -40.97 2.00
N ALA A 722 -14.12 -39.66 1.82
CA ALA A 722 -12.83 -39.00 2.00
C ALA A 722 -12.45 -38.73 3.47
N LEU A 723 -13.36 -38.93 4.43
CA LEU A 723 -13.07 -38.72 5.85
C LEU A 723 -12.15 -39.80 6.46
N GLU A 724 -12.11 -40.98 5.84
CA GLU A 724 -11.26 -42.10 6.27
C GLU A 724 -9.85 -42.06 5.65
N ARG A 725 -9.56 -41.02 4.86
CA ARG A 725 -8.26 -40.84 4.21
C ARG A 725 -7.19 -40.45 5.22
N PRO A 726 -5.94 -40.95 5.07
CA PRO A 726 -4.84 -40.59 5.96
C PRO A 726 -4.34 -39.15 5.76
N GLU A 727 -4.57 -38.55 4.59
CA GLU A 727 -4.05 -37.22 4.25
C GLU A 727 -4.93 -36.11 4.85
N ALA A 728 -4.38 -35.33 5.79
CA ALA A 728 -5.12 -34.28 6.48
C ALA A 728 -5.74 -33.22 5.55
N ASP A 729 -5.06 -32.87 4.45
CA ASP A 729 -5.60 -31.93 3.45
C ASP A 729 -6.83 -32.48 2.73
N VAL A 730 -6.86 -33.78 2.43
CA VAL A 730 -8.01 -34.45 1.80
C VAL A 730 -9.18 -34.48 2.78
N VAL A 731 -8.93 -34.86 4.04
CA VAL A 731 -9.96 -34.85 5.09
C VAL A 731 -10.51 -33.44 5.31
N ARG A 732 -9.65 -32.42 5.38
CA ARG A 732 -10.06 -31.02 5.52
C ARG A 732 -10.91 -30.54 4.33
N ALA A 733 -10.53 -30.90 3.10
CA ALA A 733 -11.32 -30.58 1.91
C ALA A 733 -12.69 -31.29 1.92
N ALA A 734 -12.75 -32.53 2.44
CA ALA A 734 -13.98 -33.28 2.59
C ALA A 734 -14.91 -32.64 3.62
N VAL A 735 -14.38 -32.24 4.78
CA VAL A 735 -15.10 -31.45 5.79
C VAL A 735 -15.68 -30.17 5.18
N GLY A 736 -14.89 -29.45 4.37
CA GLY A 736 -15.35 -28.26 3.67
C GLY A 736 -16.50 -28.54 2.69
N SER A 737 -16.46 -29.68 2.00
CA SER A 737 -17.52 -30.10 1.06
C SER A 737 -18.80 -30.49 1.80
N LEU A 738 -18.67 -31.27 2.88
CA LEU A 738 -19.79 -31.63 3.76
C LEU A 738 -20.42 -30.41 4.42
N GLY A 739 -19.63 -29.39 4.78
CA GLY A 739 -20.15 -28.15 5.31
C GLY A 739 -21.11 -27.41 4.37
N ILE A 740 -21.07 -27.67 3.07
CA ILE A 740 -21.97 -27.07 2.08
C ILE A 740 -23.14 -28.02 1.79
N HIS A 741 -22.85 -29.30 1.52
CA HIS A 741 -23.78 -30.22 0.88
C HIS A 741 -24.34 -31.31 1.81
N ALA A 742 -23.78 -31.48 3.02
CA ALA A 742 -24.14 -32.59 3.88
C ALA A 742 -25.55 -32.49 4.47
N SER A 743 -26.22 -33.64 4.57
CA SER A 743 -27.42 -33.82 5.37
C SER A 743 -27.10 -33.73 6.88
N ARG A 744 -28.15 -33.57 7.71
CA ARG A 744 -27.95 -33.52 9.18
C ARG A 744 -27.35 -34.81 9.75
N THR A 745 -27.62 -35.95 9.11
CA THR A 745 -27.09 -37.26 9.49
C THR A 745 -25.63 -37.41 9.12
N GLU A 746 -25.21 -36.93 7.94
CA GLU A 746 -23.80 -36.94 7.53
C GLU A 746 -22.92 -36.05 8.41
N LEU A 747 -23.45 -34.94 8.93
CA LEU A 747 -22.73 -34.08 9.87
C LEU A 747 -22.41 -34.77 11.21
N ASP A 748 -23.18 -35.79 11.62
CA ASP A 748 -22.86 -36.57 12.82
C ASP A 748 -21.50 -37.29 12.65
N GLY A 749 -21.12 -37.64 11.40
CA GLY A 749 -19.83 -38.25 11.06
C GLY A 749 -18.61 -37.32 11.22
N LEU A 750 -18.81 -36.01 11.34
CA LEU A 750 -17.71 -35.06 11.58
C LEU A 750 -17.33 -34.95 13.06
N VAL A 751 -18.21 -35.34 13.98
CA VAL A 751 -17.99 -35.18 15.42
C VAL A 751 -16.72 -35.88 15.92
N PRO A 752 -16.38 -37.12 15.49
CA PRO A 752 -15.12 -37.77 15.87
C PRO A 752 -13.87 -36.99 15.44
N LEU A 753 -13.93 -36.24 14.34
CA LEU A 753 -12.80 -35.49 13.78
C LEU A 753 -12.47 -34.21 14.55
N ILE A 754 -13.27 -33.84 15.55
CA ILE A 754 -12.91 -32.78 16.52
C ILE A 754 -11.61 -33.14 17.25
N ALA A 755 -11.29 -34.43 17.39
CA ALA A 755 -10.07 -34.93 18.00
C ALA A 755 -9.00 -35.37 16.98
N HIS A 756 -9.13 -34.97 15.71
CA HIS A 756 -8.19 -35.36 14.65
C HIS A 756 -6.73 -34.92 14.99
N PRO A 757 -5.69 -35.72 14.66
CA PRO A 757 -4.30 -35.38 14.97
C PRO A 757 -3.85 -34.07 14.33
N ASP A 758 -4.27 -33.80 13.09
CA ASP A 758 -3.98 -32.56 12.40
C ASP A 758 -4.87 -31.39 12.89
N TRP A 759 -4.23 -30.29 13.26
CA TRP A 759 -4.88 -29.10 13.82
C TRP A 759 -5.84 -28.43 12.82
N SER A 760 -5.51 -28.43 11.53
CA SER A 760 -6.28 -27.74 10.50
C SER A 760 -7.62 -28.44 10.25
N VAL A 761 -7.66 -29.78 10.38
CA VAL A 761 -8.89 -30.58 10.35
C VAL A 761 -9.76 -30.26 11.56
N ARG A 762 -9.19 -30.22 12.77
CA ARG A 762 -9.94 -29.88 14.00
C ARG A 762 -10.62 -28.52 13.91
N ALA A 763 -9.88 -27.51 13.45
CA ALA A 763 -10.41 -26.16 13.27
C ALA A 763 -11.55 -26.14 12.22
N ALA A 764 -11.35 -26.76 11.06
CA ALA A 764 -12.34 -26.81 9.99
C ALA A 764 -13.64 -27.51 10.44
N VAL A 765 -13.52 -28.63 11.17
CA VAL A 765 -14.67 -29.38 11.70
C VAL A 765 -15.48 -28.52 12.68
N ALA A 766 -14.81 -27.85 13.62
CA ALA A 766 -15.48 -26.99 14.59
C ALA A 766 -16.26 -25.86 13.89
N GLU A 767 -15.63 -25.20 12.91
CA GLU A 767 -16.26 -24.12 12.16
C GLU A 767 -17.46 -24.59 11.32
N VAL A 768 -17.33 -25.74 10.64
CA VAL A 768 -18.41 -26.32 9.82
C VAL A 768 -19.60 -26.74 10.68
N LEU A 769 -19.38 -27.44 11.80
CA LEU A 769 -20.45 -27.87 12.70
C LEU A 769 -21.19 -26.67 13.30
N ALA A 770 -20.47 -25.60 13.67
CA ALA A 770 -21.08 -24.36 14.13
C ALA A 770 -21.85 -23.63 13.03
N ALA A 771 -21.29 -23.51 11.82
CA ALA A 771 -21.95 -22.87 10.68
C ALA A 771 -23.25 -23.60 10.28
N ARG A 772 -23.29 -24.93 10.46
CA ARG A 772 -24.47 -25.77 10.20
C ARG A 772 -25.43 -25.88 11.38
N GLY A 773 -25.15 -25.24 12.50
CA GLY A 773 -26.02 -25.24 13.70
C GLY A 773 -26.13 -26.62 14.36
N HIS A 774 -25.08 -27.45 14.25
CA HIS A 774 -25.08 -28.82 14.75
C HIS A 774 -24.86 -28.89 16.27
N ARG A 775 -25.91 -28.64 17.05
CA ARG A 775 -25.83 -28.56 18.52
C ARG A 775 -25.39 -29.85 19.21
N LYS A 776 -25.57 -31.02 18.59
CA LYS A 776 -25.10 -32.31 19.16
C LYS A 776 -23.57 -32.37 19.31
N SER A 777 -22.82 -31.53 18.58
CA SER A 777 -21.36 -31.46 18.66
C SER A 777 -20.82 -30.72 19.89
N LEU A 778 -21.65 -29.93 20.59
CA LEU A 778 -21.24 -29.09 21.72
C LEU A 778 -20.45 -29.83 22.81
N PRO A 779 -20.88 -31.02 23.29
CA PRO A 779 -20.13 -31.74 24.32
C PRO A 779 -18.74 -32.19 23.84
N ALA A 780 -18.58 -32.50 22.55
CA ALA A 780 -17.31 -32.90 21.99
C ALA A 780 -16.36 -31.69 21.82
N LEU A 781 -16.87 -30.54 21.41
CA LEU A 781 -16.10 -29.29 21.32
C LEU A 781 -15.62 -28.82 22.70
N LEU A 782 -16.49 -28.85 23.71
CA LEU A 782 -16.13 -28.47 25.09
C LEU A 782 -15.04 -29.38 25.66
N ARG A 783 -15.18 -30.70 25.54
CA ARG A 783 -14.15 -31.66 26.00
C ARG A 783 -12.82 -31.47 25.28
N ARG A 784 -12.83 -31.18 23.98
CA ARG A 784 -11.58 -30.97 23.24
C ARG A 784 -10.91 -29.65 23.62
N LEU A 785 -11.68 -28.60 23.89
CA LEU A 785 -11.17 -27.28 24.27
C LEU A 785 -10.33 -27.32 25.56
N GLU A 786 -10.67 -28.19 26.51
CA GLU A 786 -9.95 -28.37 27.78
C GLU A 786 -8.50 -28.86 27.60
N VAL A 787 -8.25 -29.60 26.51
CA VAL A 787 -6.96 -30.26 26.22
C VAL A 787 -6.35 -29.80 24.89
N GLU A 788 -6.91 -28.77 24.27
CA GLU A 788 -6.39 -28.23 23.01
C GLU A 788 -5.25 -27.27 23.32
N ASP A 789 -4.06 -27.52 22.79
CA ASP A 789 -2.88 -26.68 23.00
C ASP A 789 -2.74 -25.59 21.93
N ASP A 790 -3.21 -25.85 20.71
CA ASP A 790 -3.07 -24.94 19.58
C ASP A 790 -3.95 -23.68 19.76
N ALA A 791 -3.33 -22.50 19.70
CA ALA A 791 -4.02 -21.23 19.91
C ALA A 791 -5.09 -20.94 18.84
N PHE A 792 -4.83 -21.29 17.58
CA PHE A 792 -5.77 -21.05 16.47
C PHE A 792 -6.97 -21.97 16.57
N VAL A 793 -6.75 -23.26 16.87
CA VAL A 793 -7.84 -24.23 17.05
C VAL A 793 -8.70 -23.85 18.26
N ARG A 794 -8.07 -23.46 19.37
CA ARG A 794 -8.77 -23.01 20.58
C ARG A 794 -9.67 -21.80 20.32
N GLU A 795 -9.18 -20.80 19.59
CA GLU A 795 -9.99 -19.64 19.18
C GLU A 795 -11.15 -20.06 18.26
N ALA A 796 -10.89 -20.91 17.27
CA ALA A 796 -11.91 -21.42 16.36
C ALA A 796 -13.02 -22.18 17.12
N MET A 797 -12.65 -23.02 18.10
CA MET A 797 -13.59 -23.75 18.95
C MET A 797 -14.43 -22.81 19.83
N LEU A 798 -13.80 -21.82 20.48
CA LEU A 798 -14.52 -20.82 21.29
C LEU A 798 -15.55 -20.04 20.48
N ARG A 799 -15.18 -19.57 19.28
CA ARG A 799 -16.10 -18.90 18.36
C ARG A 799 -17.24 -19.83 17.92
N SER A 800 -16.92 -21.09 17.68
CA SER A 800 -17.88 -22.11 17.24
C SER A 800 -18.90 -22.46 18.32
N ILE A 801 -18.45 -22.63 19.57
CA ILE A 801 -19.31 -22.86 20.74
C ILE A 801 -20.25 -21.68 20.94
N GLY A 802 -19.73 -20.44 20.94
CA GLY A 802 -20.57 -19.25 21.10
C GLY A 802 -21.65 -19.10 20.03
N ARG A 803 -21.40 -19.57 18.78
CA ARG A 803 -22.40 -19.61 17.71
C ARG A 803 -23.47 -20.69 17.89
N LEU A 804 -23.13 -21.80 18.53
CA LEU A 804 -24.05 -22.92 18.76
C LEU A 804 -24.94 -22.72 19.99
N GLU A 805 -24.45 -21.96 20.97
CA GLU A 805 -25.16 -21.56 22.19
C GLU A 805 -26.11 -20.37 21.98
N GLY A 806 -25.77 -19.46 21.05
CA GLY A 806 -26.68 -18.42 20.53
C GLY A 806 -27.83 -18.99 19.69
#